data_AF-A0A346AHF7-F1
#
_entry.id   AF-A0A346AHF7-F1
#
_cell.length_a   1.000
_cell.length_b   1.000
_cell.length_c   1.000
_cell.angle_alpha   90.00
_cell.angle_beta   90.00
_cell.angle_gamma   90.00
#
_symmetry.space_group_name_H-M   'P 1'
#
loop_
_entity.id
_entity.type
_entity.pdbx_description
1 polymer ?
#
loop_
_entity_poly.entity_id
_entity_poly.type
_entity_poly.pdbx_seq_one_letter_code
_entity_poly.pdbx_strand_id
1 'polypeptide(L)'
;MSLGRTVGCIVIVISLGMLAGCGTGVPGLDPNVVVVEVTDRTPPEPVEDGLVGDKLEDKKTTFDPDLVDRRPLGDWRINQSEAVIELDVPIVQPDYEADLLVLHPSYKAAMKAAENRNPLASVNLLDGKAKQFDDGLYAAIDLGYFQGLADKLQSHQKLVQRLLEKVGPDSPAAPYLAAGSTLGGEETPAGDMTARDAWIKQFNDNPALAKPISFYTWSDPLKKCWAFMRFFQQDLDPKDPQQRAVITALSAALADDSALKADYESAAQFFGKLTNPLNRLTLADVIGVDVSSDKAVAELCQSKGIARETVAFFPPSTSRETELFNKLFPLGVPDGANLMKELVQAIRSGKVDLTPRENSGWYDHQVFALQTMLLPEMGEEHNKLALTKPYKKRMLEAFAALITKRRETHARQLDAPKATAAAPPRELEEVKPRLRVEPCPSYYVRTARSYAFLQNFLTATLGEETLKTIHGLRQAGEQKDDLAAELAAQRDRFYGLYLISCEDIGHKPELKEGEVADDEACYKSAEAWLAKLADEPDLAEDTRVAVPIYIDPFKKSMRLWVTLGLRLTKLDARFVRSPRLKPAEGEGEWKEVEGWKLHTASHLIAVDEFAEVEVPTLSPPNREELRKLCDQHKTKEKIVEALAAGKW
;
A
#
# COMPACT_ATOMS: atom_id res chain seq x y z
N MET A 1 41.98 10.02 -35.48
CA MET A 1 42.95 9.39 -34.55
C MET A 1 42.29 8.14 -33.97
N SER A 2 43.07 7.09 -33.68
CA SER A 2 42.56 5.83 -33.11
C SER A 2 43.19 5.57 -31.75
N LEU A 3 42.40 5.10 -30.79
CA LEU A 3 42.87 4.39 -29.60
C LEU A 3 41.98 3.16 -29.42
N GLY A 4 42.52 1.98 -29.70
CA GLY A 4 41.90 0.71 -29.33
C GLY A 4 42.15 0.39 -27.86
N ARG A 5 41.22 -0.35 -27.22
CA ARG A 5 41.46 -0.94 -25.89
C ARG A 5 42.27 -2.23 -26.04
N THR A 6 43.39 -2.32 -25.34
CA THR A 6 44.21 -3.54 -25.28
C THR A 6 43.62 -4.52 -24.27
N VAL A 7 43.40 -5.78 -24.68
CA VAL A 7 43.12 -6.89 -23.74
C VAL A 7 44.45 -7.57 -23.41
N GLY A 8 44.82 -7.58 -22.13
CA GLY A 8 46.08 -8.17 -21.66
C GLY A 8 45.93 -9.63 -21.23
N CYS A 9 46.16 -10.58 -22.13
CA CYS A 9 46.33 -11.98 -21.75
C CYS A 9 47.76 -12.21 -21.22
N ILE A 10 47.90 -12.51 -19.93
CA ILE A 10 49.17 -12.93 -19.34
C ILE A 10 49.35 -14.44 -19.57
N VAL A 11 50.21 -14.82 -20.51
CA VAL A 11 50.63 -16.21 -20.73
C VAL A 11 51.99 -16.41 -20.07
N ILE A 12 52.01 -17.09 -18.92
CA ILE A 12 53.26 -17.49 -18.25
C ILE A 12 53.78 -18.76 -18.91
N VAL A 13 54.83 -18.64 -19.72
CA VAL A 13 55.57 -19.80 -20.26
C VAL A 13 56.66 -20.18 -19.27
N ILE A 14 56.51 -21.33 -18.60
CA ILE A 14 57.58 -21.95 -17.81
C ILE A 14 58.23 -23.04 -18.68
N SER A 15 59.53 -22.90 -18.90
CA SER A 15 60.34 -23.82 -19.71
C SER A 15 60.45 -25.20 -19.08
N LEU A 16 60.35 -26.27 -19.87
CA LEU A 16 60.67 -27.62 -19.41
C LEU A 16 62.15 -27.75 -19.06
N GLY A 17 62.45 -28.04 -17.80
CA GLY A 17 63.71 -28.62 -17.35
C GLY A 17 63.48 -30.07 -16.91
N MET A 18 64.15 -31.03 -17.55
CA MET A 18 64.05 -32.44 -17.16
C MET A 18 64.75 -32.71 -15.83
N LEU A 19 64.03 -33.26 -14.86
CA LEU A 19 64.58 -34.12 -13.81
C LEU A 19 63.53 -35.16 -13.43
N ALA A 20 63.94 -36.43 -13.34
CA ALA A 20 63.05 -37.55 -13.03
C ALA A 20 63.38 -38.12 -11.65
N GLY A 21 62.35 -38.41 -10.85
CA GLY A 21 62.48 -39.19 -9.62
C GLY A 21 61.54 -38.76 -8.49
N CYS A 22 60.91 -39.77 -7.88
CA CYS A 22 60.02 -39.69 -6.72
C CYS A 22 58.68 -38.95 -6.93
N GLY A 23 57.60 -39.53 -6.41
CA GLY A 23 56.24 -39.07 -6.68
C GLY A 23 55.73 -38.03 -5.69
N THR A 24 55.01 -37.04 -6.21
CA THR A 24 54.08 -36.17 -5.47
C THR A 24 52.71 -36.24 -6.16
N GLY A 25 51.63 -36.25 -5.38
CA GLY A 25 50.28 -36.36 -5.94
C GLY A 25 49.90 -35.11 -6.72
N VAL A 26 49.57 -35.26 -8.00
CA VAL A 26 49.07 -34.18 -8.86
C VAL A 26 47.55 -34.06 -8.68
N PRO A 27 47.01 -32.93 -8.20
CA PRO A 27 45.57 -32.70 -8.17
C PRO A 27 45.01 -32.68 -9.60
N GLY A 28 43.90 -33.39 -9.85
CA GLY A 28 43.21 -33.40 -11.15
C GLY A 28 43.22 -34.73 -11.93
N LEU A 29 43.68 -35.85 -11.35
CA LEU A 29 43.62 -37.18 -11.98
C LEU A 29 42.84 -38.24 -11.17
N ASP A 30 42.20 -37.86 -10.07
CA ASP A 30 41.21 -38.71 -9.39
C ASP A 30 39.82 -38.46 -10.02
N PRO A 31 39.17 -39.47 -10.63
CA PRO A 31 37.85 -39.31 -11.26
C PRO A 31 36.71 -38.99 -10.29
N ASN A 32 36.97 -38.98 -8.97
CA ASN A 32 36.01 -38.57 -7.94
C ASN A 32 36.12 -37.08 -7.54
N VAL A 33 37.11 -36.34 -8.06
CA VAL A 33 37.26 -34.91 -7.77
C VAL A 33 36.30 -34.09 -8.64
N VAL A 34 35.14 -33.75 -8.07
CA VAL A 34 34.23 -32.75 -8.63
C VAL A 34 34.85 -31.37 -8.45
N VAL A 35 35.35 -30.79 -9.55
CA VAL A 35 35.77 -29.38 -9.59
C VAL A 35 34.51 -28.51 -9.58
N VAL A 36 34.14 -28.01 -8.40
CA VAL A 36 33.08 -27.00 -8.25
C VAL A 36 33.69 -25.64 -8.59
N GLU A 37 33.33 -25.07 -9.74
CA GLU A 37 33.66 -23.68 -10.08
C GLU A 37 32.86 -22.71 -9.20
N VAL A 38 33.36 -22.45 -8.00
CA VAL A 38 32.89 -21.33 -7.17
C VAL A 38 33.30 -20.04 -7.85
N THR A 39 32.38 -19.43 -8.59
CA THR A 39 32.60 -18.13 -9.20
C THR A 39 32.65 -17.07 -8.10
N ASP A 40 33.77 -16.36 -7.94
CA ASP A 40 33.85 -15.18 -7.09
C ASP A 40 32.94 -14.07 -7.64
N ARG A 41 31.69 -14.05 -7.15
CA ARG A 41 30.70 -13.04 -7.51
C ARG A 41 30.91 -11.78 -6.70
N THR A 42 31.86 -10.95 -7.15
CA THR A 42 31.89 -9.53 -6.78
C THR A 42 30.49 -8.95 -7.06
N PRO A 43 29.79 -8.37 -6.07
CA PRO A 43 28.51 -7.71 -6.33
C PRO A 43 28.70 -6.60 -7.37
N PRO A 44 27.72 -6.34 -8.26
CA PRO A 44 27.78 -5.18 -9.13
C PRO A 44 27.88 -3.91 -8.28
N GLU A 45 28.71 -2.95 -8.72
CA GLU A 45 28.93 -1.70 -7.98
C GLU A 45 27.58 -1.03 -7.67
N PRO A 46 27.23 -0.80 -6.39
CA PRO A 46 25.95 -0.22 -6.05
C PRO A 46 25.80 1.19 -6.61
N VAL A 47 24.73 1.44 -7.37
CA VAL A 47 24.27 2.81 -7.64
C VAL A 47 24.00 3.47 -6.29
N GLU A 48 24.63 4.62 -6.02
CA GLU A 48 24.48 5.29 -4.73
C GLU A 48 23.01 5.70 -4.47
N ASP A 49 22.42 5.04 -3.49
CA ASP A 49 21.05 5.21 -2.98
C ASP A 49 20.97 6.17 -1.77
N GLY A 50 22.13 6.63 -1.29
CA GLY A 50 22.24 7.40 -0.05
C GLY A 50 21.75 6.64 1.17
N LEU A 51 21.81 5.29 1.17
CA LEU A 51 21.50 4.45 2.32
C LEU A 51 22.79 3.97 3.00
N VAL A 52 22.82 4.09 4.32
CA VAL A 52 23.88 3.61 5.22
C VAL A 52 23.21 2.84 6.35
N GLY A 53 23.81 1.76 6.81
CA GLY A 53 23.35 1.03 7.99
C GLY A 53 23.38 1.91 9.25
N ASP A 54 22.54 1.60 10.22
CA ASP A 54 22.64 2.21 11.55
C ASP A 54 23.93 1.81 12.25
N LYS A 55 24.37 2.63 13.21
CA LYS A 55 25.41 2.26 14.16
C LYS A 55 24.82 1.97 15.53
N LEU A 56 25.53 1.21 16.35
CA LEU A 56 25.06 0.83 17.69
C LEU A 56 25.25 1.95 18.72
N GLU A 57 26.27 2.80 18.56
CA GLU A 57 26.53 3.94 19.43
C GLU A 57 25.44 5.02 19.37
N ASP A 58 24.68 5.09 18.28
CA ASP A 58 23.57 6.03 18.11
C ASP A 58 22.31 5.60 18.92
N LYS A 59 22.22 4.32 19.32
CA LYS A 59 21.03 3.69 19.90
C LYS A 59 20.97 3.87 21.42
N LYS A 60 20.01 4.68 21.88
CA LYS A 60 19.84 5.07 23.29
C LYS A 60 18.70 4.29 23.94
N THR A 61 19.06 3.27 24.72
CA THR A 61 18.12 2.44 25.50
C THR A 61 18.43 2.57 26.98
N THR A 62 17.44 2.25 27.82
CA THR A 62 17.55 2.24 29.29
C THR A 62 16.88 0.97 29.80
N PHE A 63 17.45 0.36 30.85
CA PHE A 63 16.82 -0.77 31.49
C PHE A 63 15.57 -0.35 32.31
N ASP A 64 14.40 -0.85 31.92
CA ASP A 64 13.13 -0.75 32.65
C ASP A 64 12.81 -2.16 33.19
N PRO A 65 12.82 -2.40 34.51
CA PRO A 65 12.68 -3.73 35.10
C PRO A 65 11.29 -4.35 34.90
N ASP A 66 10.27 -3.55 34.58
CA ASP A 66 8.87 -3.96 34.47
C ASP A 66 8.51 -4.40 33.04
N LEU A 67 9.32 -4.02 32.04
CA LEU A 67 9.18 -4.46 30.63
C LEU A 67 9.71 -5.89 30.40
N VAL A 68 9.02 -6.86 31.00
CA VAL A 68 9.29 -8.29 30.87
C VAL A 68 8.46 -8.89 29.74
N ASP A 69 9.09 -9.71 28.88
CA ASP A 69 8.40 -10.54 27.90
C ASP A 69 7.51 -11.55 28.63
N ARG A 70 6.19 -11.47 28.40
CA ARG A 70 5.19 -12.32 29.06
C ARG A 70 5.25 -13.77 28.60
N ARG A 71 5.87 -14.07 27.46
CA ARG A 71 5.94 -15.43 26.91
C ARG A 71 6.97 -16.26 27.67
N PRO A 72 6.65 -17.47 28.15
CA PRO A 72 7.58 -18.31 28.90
C PRO A 72 8.86 -18.60 28.10
N LEU A 73 10.02 -18.59 28.76
CA LEU A 73 11.32 -18.89 28.17
C LEU A 73 12.09 -19.86 29.08
N GLY A 74 11.72 -21.14 29.03
CA GLY A 74 12.22 -22.10 30.02
C GLY A 74 11.82 -21.68 31.44
N ASP A 75 12.70 -21.92 32.41
CA ASP A 75 12.54 -21.48 33.80
C ASP A 75 12.92 -20.00 34.02
N TRP A 76 12.92 -19.17 32.96
CA TRP A 76 13.44 -17.81 32.97
C TRP A 76 12.43 -16.78 32.46
N ARG A 77 12.57 -15.56 32.99
CA ARG A 77 12.00 -14.33 32.44
C ARG A 77 13.08 -13.61 31.64
N ILE A 78 12.73 -13.10 30.46
CA ILE A 78 13.60 -12.24 29.65
C ILE A 78 13.06 -10.81 29.64
N ASN A 79 13.96 -9.85 29.82
CA ASN A 79 13.68 -8.43 29.72
C ASN A 79 14.55 -7.84 28.60
N GLN A 80 13.88 -7.18 27.66
CA GLN A 80 14.49 -6.66 26.43
C GLN A 80 14.54 -5.12 26.41
N SER A 81 14.19 -4.42 27.51
CA SER A 81 14.11 -2.95 27.59
C SER A 81 15.40 -2.23 27.15
N GLU A 82 16.54 -2.74 27.61
CA GLU A 82 17.87 -2.23 27.28
C GLU A 82 18.42 -2.81 25.96
N ALA A 83 17.93 -3.97 25.52
CA ALA A 83 18.45 -4.69 24.35
C ALA A 83 18.29 -3.89 23.05
N VAL A 84 19.14 -4.21 22.07
CA VAL A 84 19.05 -3.70 20.69
C VAL A 84 19.15 -4.88 19.74
N ILE A 85 18.17 -4.99 18.83
CA ILE A 85 18.10 -6.05 17.82
C ILE A 85 18.60 -5.47 16.49
N GLU A 86 19.59 -6.10 15.87
CA GLU A 86 19.94 -5.82 14.49
C GLU A 86 19.06 -6.64 13.55
N LEU A 87 18.60 -6.01 12.46
CA LEU A 87 17.80 -6.65 11.41
C LEU A 87 18.54 -6.55 10.08
N ASP A 88 18.78 -7.70 9.44
CA ASP A 88 19.41 -7.81 8.13
C ASP A 88 18.55 -8.57 7.12
N VAL A 89 18.85 -8.35 5.83
CA VAL A 89 18.30 -9.11 4.71
C VAL A 89 19.47 -9.76 3.96
N PRO A 90 19.89 -10.98 4.36
CA PRO A 90 20.99 -11.68 3.71
C PRO A 90 20.71 -11.95 2.24
N ILE A 91 21.74 -11.81 1.39
CA ILE A 91 21.63 -12.01 -0.06
C ILE A 91 21.11 -13.42 -0.37
N VAL A 92 20.08 -13.49 -1.21
CA VAL A 92 19.59 -14.74 -1.81
C VAL A 92 20.61 -15.22 -2.84
N GLN A 93 21.12 -16.44 -2.69
CA GLN A 93 22.09 -17.06 -3.58
C GLN A 93 21.34 -17.85 -4.67
N PRO A 94 21.22 -17.37 -5.92
CA PRO A 94 20.32 -17.96 -6.92
C PRO A 94 20.58 -19.44 -7.22
N ASP A 95 21.82 -19.87 -7.03
CA ASP A 95 22.32 -21.21 -7.37
C ASP A 95 21.90 -22.26 -6.32
N TYR A 96 21.53 -21.83 -5.10
CA TYR A 96 21.14 -22.69 -3.97
C TYR A 96 19.72 -22.38 -3.44
N GLU A 97 19.25 -21.15 -3.64
CA GLU A 97 18.00 -20.60 -3.10
C GLU A 97 17.08 -20.10 -4.24
N ALA A 98 17.14 -20.77 -5.40
CA ALA A 98 16.35 -20.46 -6.59
C ALA A 98 14.83 -20.40 -6.32
N ASP A 99 14.36 -21.11 -5.30
CA ASP A 99 12.97 -21.14 -4.88
C ASP A 99 12.51 -19.83 -4.22
N LEU A 100 13.41 -19.08 -3.57
CA LEU A 100 13.13 -17.75 -3.02
C LEU A 100 12.88 -16.69 -4.12
N LEU A 101 13.34 -16.94 -5.35
CA LEU A 101 13.19 -16.07 -6.51
C LEU A 101 11.88 -16.31 -7.29
N VAL A 102 11.06 -17.29 -6.86
CA VAL A 102 9.77 -17.60 -7.50
C VAL A 102 8.73 -16.54 -7.12
N LEU A 103 7.97 -16.06 -8.12
CA LEU A 103 6.84 -15.17 -7.91
C LEU A 103 5.56 -15.96 -7.64
N HIS A 104 5.05 -15.86 -6.40
CA HIS A 104 3.79 -16.42 -5.94
C HIS A 104 2.63 -15.42 -6.16
N PRO A 105 1.40 -15.88 -6.48
CA PRO A 105 0.27 -14.99 -6.74
C PRO A 105 -0.33 -14.38 -5.47
N SER A 106 -0.25 -15.07 -4.32
CA SER A 106 -0.91 -14.68 -3.07
C SER A 106 -0.09 -15.05 -1.84
N TYR A 107 -0.35 -14.37 -0.71
CA TYR A 107 0.44 -14.54 0.52
C TYR A 107 0.34 -15.95 1.09
N LYS A 108 -0.82 -16.61 0.98
CA LYS A 108 -1.02 -18.01 1.37
C LYS A 108 -0.17 -18.95 0.53
N ALA A 109 0.03 -18.65 -0.76
CA ALA A 109 0.92 -19.42 -1.64
C ALA A 109 2.40 -19.22 -1.28
N ALA A 110 2.82 -17.99 -0.95
CA ALA A 110 4.19 -17.70 -0.49
C ALA A 110 4.46 -18.31 0.90
N MET A 111 3.57 -18.11 1.87
CA MET A 111 3.67 -18.66 3.23
C MET A 111 3.69 -20.18 3.22
N LYS A 112 2.94 -20.83 2.32
CA LYS A 112 3.02 -22.28 2.13
C LYS A 112 4.38 -22.73 1.59
N ALA A 113 4.95 -22.01 0.61
CA ALA A 113 6.31 -22.31 0.14
C ALA A 113 7.38 -22.09 1.23
N ALA A 114 7.11 -21.20 2.20
CA ALA A 114 7.95 -20.94 3.36
C ALA A 114 7.63 -21.79 4.60
N GLU A 115 6.65 -22.72 4.55
CA GLU A 115 6.07 -23.36 5.75
C GLU A 115 7.13 -24.09 6.62
N ASN A 116 8.13 -24.69 5.97
CA ASN A 116 9.23 -25.43 6.60
C ASN A 116 10.47 -24.57 6.89
N ARG A 117 10.38 -23.23 6.74
CA ARG A 117 11.50 -22.27 6.85
C ARG A 117 11.20 -21.08 7.78
N ASN A 118 10.53 -21.34 8.90
CA ASN A 118 10.24 -20.36 9.96
C ASN A 118 9.62 -19.04 9.43
N PRO A 119 8.42 -19.09 8.80
CA PRO A 119 7.84 -17.93 8.16
C PRO A 119 7.33 -16.90 9.20
N LEU A 120 7.64 -15.62 8.98
CA LEU A 120 7.23 -14.51 9.84
C LEU A 120 6.15 -13.65 9.15
N ALA A 121 5.22 -13.12 9.93
CA ALA A 121 4.27 -12.12 9.46
C ALA A 121 5.00 -10.80 9.12
N SER A 122 5.31 -10.60 7.84
CA SER A 122 5.94 -9.37 7.34
C SER A 122 4.95 -8.20 7.31
N VAL A 123 5.47 -6.97 7.30
CA VAL A 123 4.60 -5.80 7.12
C VAL A 123 3.87 -5.87 5.77
N ASN A 124 4.52 -6.40 4.73
CA ASN A 124 3.88 -6.64 3.44
C ASN A 124 2.69 -7.61 3.54
N LEU A 125 2.82 -8.71 4.29
CA LEU A 125 1.71 -9.66 4.50
C LEU A 125 0.58 -9.04 5.30
N LEU A 126 0.90 -8.23 6.31
CA LEU A 126 -0.08 -7.52 7.11
C LEU A 126 -0.79 -6.41 6.33
N ASP A 127 -0.08 -5.69 5.44
CA ASP A 127 -0.66 -4.80 4.43
C ASP A 127 -1.44 -5.59 3.36
N GLY A 128 -1.09 -6.85 3.12
CA GLY A 128 -1.79 -7.76 2.22
C GLY A 128 -3.16 -8.19 2.75
N LYS A 129 -3.22 -8.61 4.03
CA LYS A 129 -4.50 -8.75 4.74
C LYS A 129 -5.18 -7.39 4.79
N ALA A 130 -4.47 -6.31 5.19
CA ALA A 130 -4.89 -4.91 5.11
C ALA A 130 -5.08 -4.29 3.72
N LYS A 131 -5.15 -5.16 2.71
CA LYS A 131 -5.57 -4.87 1.34
C LYS A 131 -6.80 -5.68 0.92
N GLN A 132 -6.98 -6.90 1.41
CA GLN A 132 -8.26 -7.61 1.18
C GLN A 132 -9.32 -7.18 2.17
N PHE A 133 -8.87 -6.71 3.33
CA PHE A 133 -9.53 -5.90 4.34
C PHE A 133 -10.09 -4.71 3.54
N ASP A 134 -9.34 -3.68 3.16
CA ASP A 134 -9.34 -3.11 1.81
C ASP A 134 -10.63 -3.03 0.96
N ASP A 135 -10.43 -3.30 -0.35
CA ASP A 135 -11.31 -3.57 -1.49
C ASP A 135 -12.85 -3.77 -1.29
N GLY A 136 -13.35 -4.17 -0.12
CA GLY A 136 -14.75 -4.44 0.14
C GLY A 136 -15.65 -3.31 0.64
N LEU A 137 -15.16 -2.28 1.35
CA LEU A 137 -16.04 -1.33 2.06
C LEU A 137 -16.21 0.03 1.32
N TYR A 138 -15.39 0.34 0.30
CA TYR A 138 -15.68 1.33 -0.75
C TYR A 138 -16.54 0.60 -1.77
N ALA A 139 -16.25 -0.68 -2.09
CA ALA A 139 -17.21 -1.47 -2.88
C ALA A 139 -18.61 -1.46 -2.23
N ALA A 140 -18.72 -1.65 -0.91
CA ALA A 140 -19.99 -1.57 -0.19
C ALA A 140 -20.59 -0.15 -0.15
N ILE A 141 -19.83 0.86 0.31
CA ILE A 141 -20.40 2.21 0.52
C ILE A 141 -20.48 3.04 -0.77
N ASP A 142 -19.62 2.85 -1.77
CA ASP A 142 -19.78 3.49 -3.08
C ASP A 142 -21.01 2.92 -3.77
N LEU A 143 -21.26 1.61 -3.65
CA LEU A 143 -22.52 1.01 -4.11
C LEU A 143 -23.73 1.52 -3.32
N GLY A 144 -23.60 1.67 -2.00
CA GLY A 144 -24.61 2.27 -1.12
C GLY A 144 -24.89 3.76 -1.40
N TYR A 145 -23.89 4.53 -1.85
CA TYR A 145 -24.06 5.90 -2.33
C TYR A 145 -24.60 5.95 -3.77
N PHE A 146 -24.24 5.01 -4.62
CA PHE A 146 -24.71 4.92 -6.00
C PHE A 146 -26.21 4.60 -6.02
N GLN A 147 -26.62 3.51 -5.38
CA GLN A 147 -28.00 3.03 -5.29
C GLN A 147 -28.85 3.79 -4.26
N GLY A 148 -28.21 4.37 -3.25
CA GLY A 148 -28.85 4.95 -2.06
C GLY A 148 -29.20 3.86 -1.03
N LEU A 149 -29.20 4.25 0.25
CA LEU A 149 -29.48 3.36 1.38
C LEU A 149 -30.58 3.98 2.23
N ALA A 150 -31.77 3.37 2.21
CA ALA A 150 -32.99 3.69 2.98
C ALA A 150 -32.91 4.92 3.91
N ASP A 151 -33.07 6.12 3.34
CA ASP A 151 -33.12 7.42 4.03
C ASP A 151 -31.87 7.79 4.87
N LYS A 152 -30.75 7.08 4.66
CA LYS A 152 -29.42 7.32 5.26
C LYS A 152 -28.39 7.82 4.25
N LEU A 153 -28.40 7.26 3.03
CA LEU A 153 -27.54 7.70 1.93
C LEU A 153 -28.42 8.14 0.76
N GLN A 154 -28.25 9.40 0.34
CA GLN A 154 -28.83 9.90 -0.89
C GLN A 154 -28.13 9.26 -2.08
N SER A 155 -28.91 8.60 -2.95
CA SER A 155 -28.41 8.00 -4.17
C SER A 155 -27.81 9.06 -5.09
N HIS A 156 -26.58 8.86 -5.56
CA HIS A 156 -25.98 9.68 -6.60
C HIS A 156 -26.80 9.64 -7.90
N GLN A 157 -27.39 8.49 -8.24
CA GLN A 157 -28.30 8.36 -9.39
C GLN A 157 -29.54 9.24 -9.21
N LYS A 158 -30.21 9.17 -8.04
CA LYS A 158 -31.38 10.04 -7.74
C LYS A 158 -31.01 11.53 -7.63
N LEU A 159 -29.80 11.86 -7.18
CA LEU A 159 -29.29 13.23 -7.16
C LEU A 159 -29.11 13.79 -8.58
N VAL A 160 -28.52 13.01 -9.49
CA VAL A 160 -28.41 13.35 -10.91
C VAL A 160 -29.79 13.41 -11.58
N GLN A 161 -30.71 12.50 -11.26
CA GLN A 161 -32.10 12.53 -11.74
C GLN A 161 -32.82 13.81 -11.30
N ARG A 162 -32.78 14.16 -10.00
CA ARG A 162 -33.39 15.39 -9.47
C ARG A 162 -32.78 16.64 -10.09
N LEU A 163 -31.47 16.65 -10.36
CA LEU A 163 -30.84 17.75 -11.11
C LEU A 163 -31.29 17.82 -12.57
N LEU A 164 -31.50 16.69 -13.24
CA LEU A 164 -32.02 16.63 -14.61
C LEU A 164 -33.47 17.14 -14.68
N GLU A 165 -34.30 16.74 -13.73
CA GLU A 165 -35.66 17.25 -13.53
C GLU A 165 -35.68 18.76 -13.23
N LYS A 166 -34.75 19.25 -12.39
CA LYS A 166 -34.62 20.66 -12.01
C LYS A 166 -34.14 21.55 -13.17
N VAL A 167 -33.24 21.09 -14.03
CA VAL A 167 -32.78 21.87 -15.20
C VAL A 167 -33.73 21.79 -16.40
N GLY A 168 -34.51 20.71 -16.52
CA GLY A 168 -35.41 20.47 -17.64
C GLY A 168 -34.72 19.96 -18.92
N PRO A 169 -35.49 19.34 -19.85
CA PRO A 169 -34.93 18.57 -20.98
C PRO A 169 -34.21 19.42 -22.03
N ASP A 170 -34.56 20.71 -22.13
CA ASP A 170 -33.99 21.68 -23.09
C ASP A 170 -32.73 22.39 -22.55
N SER A 171 -32.30 22.08 -21.32
CA SER A 171 -31.09 22.67 -20.73
C SER A 171 -29.82 22.14 -21.38
N PRO A 172 -28.78 22.98 -21.58
CA PRO A 172 -27.46 22.52 -22.05
C PRO A 172 -26.84 21.46 -21.13
N ALA A 173 -27.24 21.37 -19.86
CA ALA A 173 -26.78 20.35 -18.92
C ALA A 173 -27.52 19.00 -19.05
N ALA A 174 -28.73 18.97 -19.65
CA ALA A 174 -29.53 17.74 -19.70
C ALA A 174 -28.85 16.58 -20.45
N PRO A 175 -28.18 16.78 -21.61
CA PRO A 175 -27.45 15.72 -22.28
C PRO A 175 -26.26 15.18 -21.49
N TYR A 176 -25.61 16.02 -20.66
CA TYR A 176 -24.49 15.61 -19.80
C TYR A 176 -24.97 14.74 -18.63
N LEU A 177 -26.03 15.16 -17.93
CA LEU A 177 -26.61 14.37 -16.82
C LEU A 177 -27.16 13.02 -17.33
N ALA A 178 -27.90 13.04 -18.44
CA ALA A 178 -28.46 11.85 -19.06
C ALA A 178 -27.37 10.86 -19.53
N ALA A 179 -26.24 11.35 -20.07
CA ALA A 179 -25.11 10.52 -20.44
C ALA A 179 -24.51 9.77 -19.25
N GLY A 180 -24.34 10.46 -18.11
CA GLY A 180 -23.88 9.85 -16.86
C GLY A 180 -24.85 8.81 -16.32
N SER A 181 -26.16 9.07 -16.32
CA SER A 181 -27.18 8.09 -15.91
C SER A 181 -27.21 6.85 -16.79
N THR A 182 -27.13 7.00 -18.12
CA THR A 182 -27.02 5.87 -19.06
C THR A 182 -25.73 5.06 -18.82
N LEU A 183 -24.60 5.70 -18.47
CA LEU A 183 -23.37 5.02 -18.07
C LEU A 183 -23.50 4.30 -16.71
N GLY A 184 -24.32 4.81 -15.79
CA GLY A 184 -24.79 4.08 -14.60
C GLY A 184 -25.75 2.92 -14.93
N GLY A 185 -26.20 2.81 -16.18
CA GLY A 185 -27.09 1.76 -16.66
C GLY A 185 -28.57 2.01 -16.41
N GLU A 186 -28.97 3.28 -16.24
CA GLU A 186 -30.36 3.76 -16.31
C GLU A 186 -30.54 4.56 -17.60
N GLU A 187 -31.14 3.96 -18.62
CA GLU A 187 -31.24 4.59 -19.94
C GLU A 187 -32.12 5.84 -19.89
N THR A 188 -31.48 7.01 -19.98
CA THR A 188 -32.07 8.30 -19.66
C THR A 188 -32.11 9.17 -20.92
N PRO A 189 -33.30 9.61 -21.38
CA PRO A 189 -33.41 10.48 -22.54
C PRO A 189 -33.07 11.95 -22.18
N ALA A 190 -32.61 12.70 -23.18
CA ALA A 190 -32.43 14.16 -23.13
C ALA A 190 -33.12 14.81 -24.34
N GLY A 191 -33.36 16.13 -24.30
CA GLY A 191 -33.90 16.86 -25.45
C GLY A 191 -32.99 16.76 -26.69
N ASP A 192 -31.67 16.80 -26.47
CA ASP A 192 -30.66 16.45 -27.48
C ASP A 192 -29.97 15.11 -27.15
N MET A 193 -30.48 14.04 -27.77
CA MET A 193 -29.90 12.71 -27.73
C MET A 193 -28.54 12.62 -28.45
N THR A 194 -28.27 13.50 -29.42
CA THR A 194 -27.01 13.49 -30.18
C THR A 194 -25.87 14.02 -29.31
N ALA A 195 -26.11 15.10 -28.57
CA ALA A 195 -25.17 15.61 -27.58
C ALA A 195 -24.93 14.60 -26.43
N ARG A 196 -25.98 13.88 -26.01
CA ARG A 196 -25.87 12.82 -24.98
C ARG A 196 -24.96 11.70 -25.45
N ASP A 197 -25.22 11.17 -26.64
CA ASP A 197 -24.47 10.05 -27.20
C ASP A 197 -23.02 10.46 -27.55
N ALA A 198 -22.78 11.73 -27.88
CA ALA A 198 -21.44 12.30 -28.01
C ALA A 198 -20.66 12.30 -26.68
N TRP A 199 -21.27 12.69 -25.57
CA TRP A 199 -20.67 12.60 -24.22
C TRP A 199 -20.32 11.14 -23.85
N ILE A 200 -21.25 10.21 -24.09
CA ILE A 200 -21.02 8.77 -23.86
C ILE A 200 -19.86 8.26 -24.72
N LYS A 201 -19.80 8.67 -25.99
CA LYS A 201 -18.72 8.28 -26.91
C LYS A 201 -17.37 8.85 -26.46
N GLN A 202 -17.29 10.14 -26.12
CA GLN A 202 -16.06 10.81 -25.69
C GLN A 202 -15.45 10.15 -24.45
N PHE A 203 -16.28 9.73 -23.49
CA PHE A 203 -15.83 8.98 -22.33
C PHE A 203 -15.27 7.60 -22.71
N ASN A 204 -16.01 6.82 -23.50
CA ASN A 204 -15.60 5.47 -23.92
C ASN A 204 -14.39 5.46 -24.88
N ASP A 205 -14.19 6.53 -25.66
CA ASP A 205 -12.99 6.75 -26.49
C ASP A 205 -11.70 6.92 -25.65
N ASN A 206 -11.80 7.06 -24.32
CA ASN A 206 -10.68 7.17 -23.39
C ASN A 206 -10.64 6.00 -22.38
N PRO A 207 -10.05 4.83 -22.75
CA PRO A 207 -9.97 3.67 -21.87
C PRO A 207 -9.22 3.90 -20.54
N ALA A 208 -8.35 4.92 -20.44
CA ALA A 208 -7.66 5.26 -19.20
C ALA A 208 -8.59 5.88 -18.14
N LEU A 209 -9.77 6.34 -18.54
CA LEU A 209 -10.84 6.79 -17.65
C LEU A 209 -11.97 5.76 -17.56
N ALA A 210 -12.38 5.20 -18.71
CA ALA A 210 -13.59 4.37 -18.81
C ALA A 210 -13.40 2.90 -18.40
N LYS A 211 -12.22 2.29 -18.60
CA LYS A 211 -12.02 0.86 -18.30
C LYS A 211 -12.01 0.62 -16.76
N PRO A 212 -12.90 -0.23 -16.21
CA PRO A 212 -12.90 -0.53 -14.78
C PRO A 212 -11.64 -1.33 -14.37
N ILE A 213 -11.09 -0.95 -13.22
CA ILE A 213 -9.92 -1.57 -12.58
C ILE A 213 -10.18 -1.77 -11.08
N SER A 214 -9.28 -2.46 -10.37
CA SER A 214 -9.46 -2.81 -8.95
C SER A 214 -10.78 -3.57 -8.67
N PHE A 215 -11.31 -3.47 -7.46
CA PHE A 215 -12.56 -4.06 -7.00
C PHE A 215 -13.78 -3.73 -7.89
N TYR A 216 -13.76 -2.63 -8.64
CA TYR A 216 -14.84 -2.30 -9.57
C TYR A 216 -15.04 -3.32 -10.70
N THR A 217 -14.11 -4.25 -10.87
CA THR A 217 -14.24 -5.39 -11.80
C THR A 217 -15.09 -6.54 -11.25
N TRP A 218 -15.31 -6.62 -9.93
CA TRP A 218 -15.93 -7.77 -9.26
C TRP A 218 -17.40 -8.04 -9.64
N SER A 219 -18.19 -6.99 -9.89
CA SER A 219 -19.62 -7.13 -10.20
C SER A 219 -20.10 -6.05 -11.18
N ASP A 220 -21.15 -6.34 -11.95
CA ASP A 220 -21.69 -5.38 -12.92
C ASP A 220 -22.26 -4.10 -12.29
N PRO A 221 -22.90 -4.12 -11.09
CA PRO A 221 -23.23 -2.89 -10.35
C PRO A 221 -22.01 -2.03 -10.02
N LEU A 222 -20.86 -2.64 -9.67
CA LEU A 222 -19.63 -1.89 -9.42
C LEU A 222 -19.00 -1.32 -10.71
N LYS A 223 -19.09 -2.05 -11.84
CA LYS A 223 -18.67 -1.53 -13.16
C LYS A 223 -19.50 -0.32 -13.60
N LYS A 224 -20.82 -0.35 -13.33
CA LYS A 224 -21.74 0.78 -13.54
C LYS A 224 -21.42 1.97 -12.63
N CYS A 225 -21.20 1.72 -11.33
CA CYS A 225 -20.77 2.74 -10.39
C CYS A 225 -19.45 3.40 -10.82
N TRP A 226 -18.47 2.61 -11.30
CA TRP A 226 -17.24 3.14 -11.90
C TRP A 226 -17.54 4.03 -13.10
N ALA A 227 -18.27 3.54 -14.11
CA ALA A 227 -18.53 4.31 -15.33
C ALA A 227 -19.23 5.66 -15.02
N PHE A 228 -20.26 5.63 -14.17
CA PHE A 228 -20.98 6.79 -13.68
C PHE A 228 -20.06 7.78 -12.93
N MET A 229 -19.33 7.32 -11.90
CA MET A 229 -18.50 8.20 -11.06
C MET A 229 -17.29 8.75 -11.84
N ARG A 230 -16.67 7.95 -12.72
CA ARG A 230 -15.55 8.38 -13.56
C ARG A 230 -15.99 9.38 -14.62
N PHE A 231 -17.20 9.27 -15.16
CA PHE A 231 -17.77 10.25 -16.07
C PHE A 231 -17.96 11.62 -15.39
N PHE A 232 -18.53 11.64 -14.18
CA PHE A 232 -18.74 12.87 -13.40
C PHE A 232 -17.48 13.43 -12.70
N GLN A 233 -16.38 12.68 -12.67
CA GLN A 233 -15.04 13.10 -12.23
C GLN A 233 -14.18 13.79 -13.32
N GLN A 234 -14.69 13.87 -14.56
CA GLN A 234 -14.01 14.56 -15.66
C GLN A 234 -13.98 16.08 -15.42
N ASP A 235 -12.94 16.75 -15.95
CA ASP A 235 -12.89 18.20 -16.03
C ASP A 235 -14.04 18.73 -16.89
N LEU A 236 -14.81 19.67 -16.34
CA LEU A 236 -15.58 20.63 -17.10
C LEU A 236 -14.75 21.92 -17.19
N ASP A 237 -14.30 22.25 -18.40
CA ASP A 237 -13.47 23.43 -18.66
C ASP A 237 -14.35 24.70 -18.75
N PRO A 238 -14.18 25.70 -17.86
CA PRO A 238 -14.91 26.98 -17.94
C PRO A 238 -14.58 27.80 -19.22
N LYS A 239 -13.49 27.47 -19.92
CA LYS A 239 -13.03 28.17 -21.13
C LYS A 239 -13.69 27.61 -22.40
N ASP A 240 -14.15 26.36 -22.36
CA ASP A 240 -15.01 25.76 -23.39
C ASP A 240 -16.45 26.31 -23.29
N PRO A 241 -17.01 26.93 -24.35
CA PRO A 241 -18.35 27.52 -24.30
C PRO A 241 -19.50 26.54 -24.02
N GLN A 242 -19.37 25.28 -24.46
CA GLN A 242 -20.38 24.24 -24.26
C GLN A 242 -20.31 23.71 -22.82
N GLN A 243 -19.11 23.42 -22.32
CA GLN A 243 -18.92 22.93 -20.95
C GLN A 243 -19.23 24.02 -19.91
N ARG A 244 -18.88 25.29 -20.19
CA ARG A 244 -19.33 26.43 -19.37
C ARG A 244 -20.86 26.54 -19.30
N ALA A 245 -21.58 26.27 -20.39
CA ALA A 245 -23.04 26.28 -20.37
C ALA A 245 -23.62 25.18 -19.44
N VAL A 246 -22.98 23.99 -19.40
CA VAL A 246 -23.30 22.93 -18.43
C VAL A 246 -23.03 23.40 -16.99
N ILE A 247 -21.84 23.96 -16.71
CA ILE A 247 -21.47 24.46 -15.37
C ILE A 247 -22.50 25.49 -14.88
N THR A 248 -22.80 26.51 -15.67
CA THR A 248 -23.72 27.60 -15.29
C THR A 248 -25.15 27.12 -15.07
N ALA A 249 -25.66 26.19 -15.91
CA ALA A 249 -27.00 25.66 -15.73
C ALA A 249 -27.13 24.81 -14.45
N LEU A 250 -26.10 24.02 -14.12
CA LEU A 250 -26.10 23.20 -12.91
C LEU A 250 -25.89 24.02 -11.63
N SER A 251 -24.98 25.00 -11.62
CA SER A 251 -24.79 25.86 -10.45
C SER A 251 -26.01 26.75 -10.19
N ALA A 252 -26.70 27.22 -11.23
CA ALA A 252 -27.99 27.89 -11.09
C ALA A 252 -29.09 26.98 -10.51
N ALA A 253 -29.18 25.72 -10.95
CA ALA A 253 -30.14 24.75 -10.41
C ALA A 253 -29.90 24.43 -8.93
N LEU A 254 -28.65 24.34 -8.49
CA LEU A 254 -28.26 24.22 -7.08
C LEU A 254 -28.50 25.51 -6.28
N ALA A 255 -28.37 26.69 -6.91
CA ALA A 255 -28.66 27.96 -6.24
C ALA A 255 -30.17 28.17 -5.96
N ASP A 256 -31.03 27.62 -6.82
CA ASP A 256 -32.50 27.70 -6.74
C ASP A 256 -33.15 26.52 -5.97
N ASP A 257 -32.37 25.57 -5.46
CA ASP A 257 -32.86 24.49 -4.60
C ASP A 257 -31.85 24.18 -3.49
N SER A 258 -32.11 24.74 -2.30
CA SER A 258 -31.24 24.59 -1.13
C SER A 258 -31.18 23.17 -0.56
N ALA A 259 -32.20 22.33 -0.81
CA ALA A 259 -32.19 20.94 -0.38
C ALA A 259 -31.33 20.09 -1.33
N LEU A 260 -31.55 20.24 -2.64
CA LEU A 260 -30.73 19.62 -3.68
C LEU A 260 -29.26 20.02 -3.58
N LYS A 261 -28.99 21.28 -3.21
CA LYS A 261 -27.65 21.76 -2.89
C LYS A 261 -27.06 21.07 -1.66
N ALA A 262 -27.79 20.96 -0.55
CA ALA A 262 -27.31 20.31 0.67
C ALA A 262 -26.99 18.83 0.43
N ASP A 263 -27.83 18.12 -0.33
CA ASP A 263 -27.60 16.72 -0.73
C ASP A 263 -26.31 16.59 -1.57
N TYR A 264 -26.10 17.50 -2.54
CA TYR A 264 -24.91 17.55 -3.39
C TYR A 264 -23.62 17.88 -2.60
N GLU A 265 -23.67 18.89 -1.73
CA GLU A 265 -22.53 19.28 -0.89
C GLU A 265 -22.17 18.17 0.11
N SER A 266 -23.16 17.47 0.67
CA SER A 266 -22.95 16.32 1.55
C SER A 266 -22.22 15.17 0.82
N ALA A 267 -22.67 14.80 -0.39
CA ALA A 267 -22.04 13.76 -1.20
C ALA A 267 -20.57 14.12 -1.55
N ALA A 268 -20.32 15.35 -2.00
CA ALA A 268 -18.97 15.80 -2.34
C ALA A 268 -18.03 15.85 -1.12
N GLN A 269 -18.52 16.33 0.03
CA GLN A 269 -17.74 16.40 1.27
C GLN A 269 -17.43 15.02 1.87
N PHE A 270 -18.33 14.05 1.72
CA PHE A 270 -18.11 12.68 2.19
C PHE A 270 -16.84 12.07 1.59
N PHE A 271 -16.69 12.11 0.26
CA PHE A 271 -15.49 11.61 -0.41
C PHE A 271 -14.25 12.48 -0.12
N GLY A 272 -14.45 13.77 0.17
CA GLY A 272 -13.41 14.68 0.65
C GLY A 272 -12.79 14.26 1.99
N LYS A 273 -13.59 13.74 2.94
CA LYS A 273 -13.10 13.23 4.24
C LYS A 273 -12.77 11.75 4.25
N LEU A 274 -13.42 10.98 3.40
CA LEU A 274 -13.11 9.56 3.22
C LEU A 274 -11.76 9.36 2.55
N THR A 275 -11.55 9.95 1.37
CA THR A 275 -10.31 9.77 0.61
C THR A 275 -9.34 10.87 1.01
N ASN A 276 -9.56 12.09 0.52
CA ASN A 276 -8.75 13.28 0.74
C ASN A 276 -9.43 14.53 0.13
N PRO A 277 -8.96 15.75 0.44
CA PRO A 277 -9.45 17.00 -0.17
C PRO A 277 -9.61 16.92 -1.69
N LEU A 278 -10.66 17.57 -2.21
CA LEU A 278 -11.02 17.57 -3.62
C LEU A 278 -9.96 18.31 -4.47
N ASN A 279 -9.64 17.81 -5.66
CA ASN A 279 -8.58 18.35 -6.52
C ASN A 279 -9.05 19.36 -7.60
N ARG A 280 -10.35 19.66 -7.62
CA ARG A 280 -11.06 20.59 -8.54
C ARG A 280 -12.23 21.23 -7.78
N LEU A 281 -12.78 22.31 -8.35
CA LEU A 281 -13.98 22.95 -7.83
C LEU A 281 -15.22 22.06 -8.01
N THR A 282 -16.12 22.08 -7.03
CA THR A 282 -17.48 21.54 -7.17
C THR A 282 -18.40 22.54 -7.89
N LEU A 283 -19.57 22.08 -8.33
CA LEU A 283 -20.61 22.95 -8.88
C LEU A 283 -21.21 23.90 -7.83
N ALA A 284 -21.12 23.55 -6.55
CA ALA A 284 -21.55 24.40 -5.44
C ALA A 284 -20.55 25.54 -5.13
N ASP A 285 -19.25 25.30 -5.34
CA ASP A 285 -18.18 26.30 -5.13
C ASP A 285 -18.28 27.49 -6.09
N VAL A 286 -18.86 27.29 -7.28
CA VAL A 286 -18.98 28.30 -8.34
C VAL A 286 -20.35 29.01 -8.37
N ILE A 287 -21.21 28.80 -7.36
CA ILE A 287 -22.48 29.51 -7.24
C ILE A 287 -22.23 31.01 -7.05
N GLY A 288 -22.76 31.82 -7.96
CA GLY A 288 -22.58 33.28 -7.96
C GLY A 288 -21.21 33.76 -8.47
N VAL A 289 -20.39 32.87 -9.02
CA VAL A 289 -19.06 33.17 -9.56
C VAL A 289 -19.15 33.33 -11.08
N ASP A 290 -18.51 34.35 -11.64
CA ASP A 290 -18.35 34.50 -13.08
C ASP A 290 -17.32 33.49 -13.62
N VAL A 291 -17.81 32.28 -13.93
CA VAL A 291 -17.01 31.22 -14.56
C VAL A 291 -16.59 31.52 -16.00
N SER A 292 -16.94 32.68 -16.58
CA SER A 292 -16.33 33.15 -17.84
C SER A 292 -15.05 33.96 -17.63
N SER A 293 -14.75 34.33 -16.38
CA SER A 293 -13.55 35.07 -15.99
C SER A 293 -12.49 34.13 -15.41
N ASP A 294 -11.45 33.84 -16.21
CA ASP A 294 -10.23 33.12 -15.79
C ASP A 294 -9.71 33.61 -14.42
N LYS A 295 -9.73 34.94 -14.20
CA LYS A 295 -9.29 35.53 -12.93
C LYS A 295 -10.17 35.10 -11.75
N ALA A 296 -11.49 35.10 -11.90
CA ALA A 296 -12.40 34.74 -10.82
C ALA A 296 -12.29 33.24 -10.45
N VAL A 297 -12.10 32.38 -11.45
CA VAL A 297 -11.83 30.95 -11.25
C VAL A 297 -10.48 30.74 -10.55
N ALA A 298 -9.41 31.42 -10.98
CA ALA A 298 -8.09 31.34 -10.36
C ALA A 298 -8.08 31.85 -8.90
N GLU A 299 -8.71 32.99 -8.62
CA GLU A 299 -8.84 33.55 -7.27
C GLU A 299 -9.63 32.60 -6.34
N LEU A 300 -10.70 31.98 -6.86
CA LEU A 300 -11.47 30.96 -6.12
C LEU A 300 -10.63 29.70 -5.84
N CYS A 301 -9.95 29.14 -6.86
CA CYS A 301 -9.08 27.98 -6.70
C CYS A 301 -7.96 28.25 -5.67
N GLN A 302 -7.32 29.42 -5.74
CA GLN A 302 -6.32 29.85 -4.77
C GLN A 302 -6.90 29.91 -3.34
N SER A 303 -8.09 30.47 -3.16
CA SER A 303 -8.75 30.56 -1.84
C SER A 303 -9.08 29.20 -1.22
N LYS A 304 -9.26 28.15 -2.04
CA LYS A 304 -9.58 26.78 -1.63
C LYS A 304 -8.36 25.84 -1.61
N GLY A 305 -7.18 26.34 -1.98
CA GLY A 305 -5.95 25.53 -2.11
C GLY A 305 -5.98 24.53 -3.27
N ILE A 306 -6.86 24.74 -4.26
CA ILE A 306 -7.06 23.87 -5.41
C ILE A 306 -6.08 24.27 -6.52
N ALA A 307 -5.33 23.31 -7.05
CA ALA A 307 -4.27 23.55 -8.05
C ALA A 307 -4.72 23.45 -9.51
N ARG A 308 -5.98 23.08 -9.77
CA ARG A 308 -6.57 22.99 -11.13
C ARG A 308 -7.70 23.98 -11.28
N GLU A 309 -7.64 24.84 -12.30
CA GLU A 309 -8.65 25.85 -12.64
C GLU A 309 -9.85 25.23 -13.40
N THR A 310 -10.30 24.05 -12.98
CA THR A 310 -11.41 23.30 -13.61
C THR A 310 -12.46 22.90 -12.58
N VAL A 311 -13.69 22.71 -13.06
CA VAL A 311 -14.84 22.26 -12.28
C VAL A 311 -15.06 20.77 -12.56
N ALA A 312 -15.66 20.02 -11.63
CA ALA A 312 -16.20 18.69 -11.91
C ALA A 312 -17.52 18.49 -11.15
N PHE A 313 -18.39 17.60 -11.64
CA PHE A 313 -19.66 17.30 -10.99
C PHE A 313 -19.44 16.57 -9.67
N PHE A 314 -18.62 15.50 -9.68
CA PHE A 314 -18.08 14.88 -8.48
C PHE A 314 -16.54 14.96 -8.56
N PRO A 315 -15.90 16.02 -8.05
CA PRO A 315 -14.45 16.12 -8.07
C PRO A 315 -13.77 14.92 -7.39
N PRO A 316 -12.75 14.31 -7.99
CA PRO A 316 -11.92 13.32 -7.30
C PRO A 316 -10.96 14.00 -6.32
N SER A 317 -10.47 13.23 -5.36
CA SER A 317 -9.52 13.68 -4.34
C SER A 317 -8.10 13.92 -4.86
N THR A 318 -7.32 14.67 -4.09
CA THR A 318 -5.86 14.83 -4.25
C THR A 318 -5.09 13.77 -3.46
N SER A 319 -3.79 13.63 -3.73
CA SER A 319 -2.84 12.87 -2.91
C SER A 319 -1.48 13.57 -2.90
N ARG A 320 -0.62 13.30 -1.89
CA ARG A 320 0.72 13.94 -1.79
C ARG A 320 1.59 13.66 -3.03
N GLU A 321 1.52 12.44 -3.54
CA GLU A 321 2.19 12.03 -4.78
C GLU A 321 1.66 12.83 -5.97
N THR A 322 0.35 13.03 -6.06
CA THR A 322 -0.29 13.80 -7.14
C THR A 322 0.03 15.30 -7.02
N GLU A 323 0.04 15.86 -5.80
CA GLU A 323 0.52 17.23 -5.52
C GLU A 323 1.98 17.40 -5.98
N LEU A 324 2.85 16.43 -5.68
CA LEU A 324 4.25 16.44 -6.07
C LEU A 324 4.43 16.30 -7.59
N PHE A 325 3.80 15.33 -8.23
CA PHE A 325 4.02 15.05 -9.66
C PHE A 325 3.48 16.18 -10.55
N ASN A 326 2.32 16.78 -10.24
CA ASN A 326 1.84 17.98 -10.95
C ASN A 326 2.83 19.16 -10.80
N LYS A 327 3.53 19.27 -9.65
CA LYS A 327 4.50 20.35 -9.36
C LYS A 327 5.90 20.10 -9.97
N LEU A 328 6.33 18.85 -10.07
CA LEU A 328 7.60 18.47 -10.71
C LEU A 328 7.50 18.44 -12.24
N PHE A 329 6.36 18.00 -12.77
CA PHE A 329 6.17 17.65 -14.18
C PHE A 329 4.96 18.37 -14.82
N PRO A 330 4.83 19.71 -14.69
CA PRO A 330 3.68 20.46 -15.19
C PRO A 330 3.57 20.47 -16.72
N LEU A 331 4.64 20.10 -17.43
CA LEU A 331 4.69 19.96 -18.90
C LEU A 331 4.85 18.49 -19.33
N GLY A 332 4.55 17.54 -18.45
CA GLY A 332 4.74 16.10 -18.66
C GLY A 332 6.03 15.54 -18.08
N VAL A 333 6.10 14.21 -18.01
CA VAL A 333 7.19 13.46 -17.37
C VAL A 333 8.35 13.24 -18.34
N PRO A 334 9.61 13.60 -17.99
CA PRO A 334 10.78 13.35 -18.84
C PRO A 334 11.05 11.87 -19.09
N ASP A 335 11.61 11.59 -20.26
CA ASP A 335 12.07 10.24 -20.64
C ASP A 335 13.13 9.75 -19.64
N GLY A 336 12.96 8.52 -19.13
CA GLY A 336 13.88 7.92 -18.15
C GLY A 336 13.76 8.43 -16.71
N ALA A 337 12.89 9.41 -16.40
CA ALA A 337 12.55 9.75 -15.02
C ALA A 337 11.90 8.54 -14.31
N ASN A 338 12.00 8.45 -12.98
CA ASN A 338 11.35 7.41 -12.18
C ASN A 338 10.53 8.06 -11.05
N LEU A 339 9.20 7.97 -11.13
CA LEU A 339 8.30 8.73 -10.28
C LEU A 339 8.33 8.26 -8.82
N MET A 340 8.51 6.95 -8.60
CA MET A 340 8.73 6.41 -7.25
C MET A 340 9.99 6.99 -6.59
N LYS A 341 11.12 7.06 -7.32
CA LYS A 341 12.39 7.62 -6.81
C LYS A 341 12.26 9.09 -6.46
N GLU A 342 11.63 9.90 -7.32
CA GLU A 342 11.39 11.33 -7.06
C GLU A 342 10.52 11.55 -5.83
N LEU A 343 9.48 10.73 -5.63
CA LEU A 343 8.64 10.74 -4.44
C LEU A 343 9.43 10.41 -3.17
N VAL A 344 10.19 9.31 -3.17
CA VAL A 344 11.03 8.90 -2.04
C VAL A 344 12.07 9.96 -1.70
N GLN A 345 12.69 10.60 -2.70
CA GLN A 345 13.64 11.70 -2.47
C GLN A 345 12.95 12.96 -1.94
N ALA A 346 11.73 13.29 -2.39
CA ALA A 346 10.96 14.41 -1.86
C ALA A 346 10.53 14.20 -0.40
N ILE A 347 10.18 12.97 -0.02
CA ILE A 347 9.87 12.62 1.38
C ILE A 347 11.13 12.66 2.24
N ARG A 348 12.22 11.99 1.82
CA ARG A 348 13.50 11.96 2.59
C ARG A 348 14.18 13.31 2.73
N SER A 349 13.83 14.31 1.92
CA SER A 349 14.33 15.70 2.02
C SER A 349 13.38 16.65 2.76
N GLY A 350 12.24 16.18 3.27
CA GLY A 350 11.22 17.02 3.92
C GLY A 350 10.46 17.95 2.95
N LYS A 351 10.67 17.81 1.64
CA LYS A 351 9.96 18.56 0.58
C LYS A 351 8.51 18.09 0.44
N VAL A 352 8.20 16.86 0.86
CA VAL A 352 6.86 16.31 1.04
C VAL A 352 6.72 15.79 2.46
N ASP A 353 5.87 16.45 3.24
CA ASP A 353 5.43 15.95 4.54
C ASP A 353 4.21 15.03 4.36
N LEU A 354 4.28 13.85 5.00
CA LEU A 354 3.22 12.85 5.01
C LEU A 354 2.31 12.97 6.24
N THR A 355 2.62 13.86 7.19
CA THR A 355 1.79 14.10 8.38
C THR A 355 0.38 14.54 7.95
N PRO A 356 -0.69 13.92 8.48
CA PRO A 356 -2.06 14.31 8.17
C PRO A 356 -2.36 15.75 8.63
N ARG A 357 -3.06 16.49 7.78
CA ARG A 357 -3.55 17.85 8.04
C ARG A 357 -4.96 17.79 8.63
N GLU A 358 -5.41 18.87 9.25
CA GLU A 358 -6.80 19.00 9.75
C GLU A 358 -7.86 18.72 8.66
N ASN A 359 -7.58 19.11 7.41
CA ASN A 359 -8.46 18.86 6.27
C ASN A 359 -8.21 17.51 5.57
N SER A 360 -7.20 16.73 5.95
CA SER A 360 -6.94 15.42 5.35
C SER A 360 -8.13 14.48 5.44
N GLY A 361 -8.20 13.56 4.48
CA GLY A 361 -9.02 12.36 4.58
C GLY A 361 -8.18 11.16 5.00
N TRP A 362 -8.79 9.98 4.99
CA TRP A 362 -8.16 8.76 5.50
C TRP A 362 -6.92 8.32 4.69
N TYR A 363 -6.79 8.73 3.42
CA TYR A 363 -5.62 8.42 2.58
C TYR A 363 -4.32 8.95 3.17
N ASP A 364 -4.29 10.20 3.64
CA ASP A 364 -3.09 10.76 4.26
C ASP A 364 -2.76 10.01 5.58
N HIS A 365 -3.76 9.56 6.34
CA HIS A 365 -3.54 8.73 7.53
C HIS A 365 -2.96 7.34 7.18
N GLN A 366 -3.43 6.71 6.10
CA GLN A 366 -2.82 5.49 5.58
C GLN A 366 -1.38 5.72 5.12
N VAL A 367 -1.10 6.74 4.30
CA VAL A 367 0.26 6.98 3.77
C VAL A 367 1.24 7.42 4.88
N PHE A 368 0.78 8.13 5.91
CA PHE A 368 1.58 8.48 7.09
C PHE A 368 2.10 7.25 7.86
N ALA A 369 1.37 6.14 7.86
CA ALA A 369 1.84 4.90 8.49
C ALA A 369 3.02 4.27 7.72
N LEU A 370 3.12 4.46 6.40
CA LEU A 370 4.26 3.98 5.60
C LEU A 370 5.54 4.82 5.78
N GLN A 371 5.45 6.02 6.37
CA GLN A 371 6.59 6.95 6.50
C GLN A 371 7.82 6.32 7.15
N THR A 372 7.63 5.46 8.17
CA THR A 372 8.73 4.83 8.92
C THR A 372 9.49 3.76 8.12
N MET A 373 9.01 3.36 6.95
CA MET A 373 9.77 2.52 6.01
C MET A 373 10.82 3.31 5.23
N LEU A 374 10.59 4.60 4.98
CA LEU A 374 11.55 5.50 4.34
C LEU A 374 12.45 6.23 5.34
N LEU A 375 11.89 6.49 6.53
CA LEU A 375 12.50 7.25 7.62
C LEU A 375 12.33 6.48 8.94
N PRO A 376 13.01 5.33 9.13
CA PRO A 376 12.93 4.53 10.36
C PRO A 376 13.43 5.30 11.61
N GLU A 377 14.18 6.39 11.44
CA GLU A 377 14.51 7.39 12.46
C GLU A 377 13.30 8.19 12.98
N MET A 378 12.16 8.18 12.28
CA MET A 378 10.89 8.77 12.70
C MET A 378 9.96 7.77 13.40
N GLY A 379 10.45 6.56 13.72
CA GLY A 379 9.71 5.54 14.46
C GLY A 379 10.06 5.49 15.94
N GLU A 380 9.05 5.24 16.78
CA GLU A 380 9.17 4.99 18.23
C GLU A 380 10.21 3.87 18.53
N GLU A 381 10.29 2.88 17.63
CA GLU A 381 11.23 1.75 17.65
C GLU A 381 12.70 2.09 17.31
N HIS A 382 13.04 3.32 16.86
CA HIS A 382 14.37 3.59 16.29
C HIS A 382 15.53 3.23 17.23
N ASN A 383 15.39 3.47 18.53
CA ASN A 383 16.42 3.15 19.53
C ASN A 383 16.54 1.65 19.84
N LYS A 384 15.54 0.85 19.46
CA LYS A 384 15.45 -0.59 19.73
C LYS A 384 16.02 -1.45 18.60
N LEU A 385 16.07 -0.90 17.39
CA LEU A 385 16.49 -1.59 16.18
C LEU A 385 17.76 -0.97 15.59
N ALA A 386 18.70 -1.81 15.16
CA ALA A 386 19.82 -1.41 14.30
C ALA A 386 19.57 -1.96 12.88
N LEU A 387 19.29 -1.07 11.93
CA LEU A 387 18.88 -1.50 10.59
C LEU A 387 20.07 -1.49 9.63
N THR A 388 20.39 -2.64 9.03
CA THR A 388 21.46 -2.73 8.03
C THR A 388 21.08 -2.02 6.72
N LYS A 389 22.07 -1.78 5.84
CA LYS A 389 21.79 -1.24 4.49
C LYS A 389 20.87 -2.16 3.66
N PRO A 390 21.08 -3.50 3.59
CA PRO A 390 20.13 -4.40 2.94
C PRO A 390 18.70 -4.30 3.50
N TYR A 391 18.53 -4.26 4.82
CA TYR A 391 17.20 -4.12 5.43
C TYR A 391 16.55 -2.78 5.07
N LYS A 392 17.26 -1.65 5.19
CA LYS A 392 16.75 -0.32 4.77
C LYS A 392 16.37 -0.28 3.29
N LYS A 393 17.10 -0.98 2.42
CA LYS A 393 16.74 -1.11 0.99
C LYS A 393 15.45 -1.92 0.82
N ARG A 394 15.25 -3.01 1.57
CA ARG A 394 14.00 -3.80 1.57
C ARG A 394 12.82 -3.07 2.18
N MET A 395 13.03 -2.13 3.11
CA MET A 395 12.00 -1.20 3.57
C MET A 395 11.59 -0.20 2.47
N LEU A 396 12.53 0.31 1.68
CA LEU A 396 12.24 1.16 0.52
C LEU A 396 11.51 0.41 -0.60
N GLU A 397 11.92 -0.82 -0.90
CA GLU A 397 11.21 -1.71 -1.83
C GLU A 397 9.79 -2.03 -1.34
N ALA A 398 9.63 -2.27 -0.02
CA ALA A 398 8.31 -2.44 0.60
C ALA A 398 7.47 -1.17 0.49
N PHE A 399 8.00 0.02 0.86
CA PHE A 399 7.28 1.29 0.68
C PHE A 399 6.75 1.46 -0.74
N ALA A 400 7.58 1.18 -1.75
CA ALA A 400 7.20 1.32 -3.15
C ALA A 400 6.03 0.40 -3.54
N ALA A 401 6.06 -0.85 -3.07
CA ALA A 401 4.95 -1.78 -3.26
C ALA A 401 3.71 -1.38 -2.44
N LEU A 402 3.86 -0.99 -1.18
CA LEU A 402 2.73 -0.71 -0.29
C LEU A 402 2.05 0.62 -0.60
N ILE A 403 2.76 1.65 -1.07
CA ILE A 403 2.09 2.86 -1.59
C ILE A 403 1.40 2.59 -2.93
N THR A 404 1.95 1.69 -3.76
CA THR A 404 1.25 1.20 -4.97
C THR A 404 -0.04 0.48 -4.60
N LYS A 405 0.00 -0.37 -3.57
CA LYS A 405 -1.20 -0.98 -3.00
C LYS A 405 -2.13 0.07 -2.46
N ARG A 406 -1.77 0.86 -1.44
CA ARG A 406 -2.63 1.90 -0.83
C ARG A 406 -3.27 2.84 -1.85
N ARG A 407 -2.62 3.12 -2.99
CA ARG A 407 -3.20 3.87 -4.12
C ARG A 407 -4.24 3.14 -4.98
N GLU A 408 -4.25 1.80 -5.00
CA GLU A 408 -5.35 0.95 -5.53
C GLU A 408 -6.35 0.51 -4.44
N THR A 409 -5.90 0.57 -3.19
CA THR A 409 -6.45 -0.03 -1.97
C THR A 409 -7.19 0.99 -1.12
N HIS A 410 -7.34 2.23 -1.59
CA HIS A 410 -8.42 3.08 -1.09
C HIS A 410 -9.76 2.53 -1.57
N ALA A 411 -10.15 1.49 -0.81
CA ALA A 411 -11.04 0.42 -1.20
C ALA A 411 -11.81 -0.27 -0.01
N ARG A 412 -11.40 -0.08 1.29
CA ARG A 412 -12.13 0.07 2.62
C ARG A 412 -12.35 -0.91 3.87
N GLN A 413 -12.27 -2.27 4.02
CA GLN A 413 -12.39 -2.98 5.38
C GLN A 413 -12.87 -4.55 5.57
N LEU A 414 -12.64 -5.34 6.72
CA LEU A 414 -12.75 -6.87 7.10
C LEU A 414 -12.59 -7.39 8.62
N ASP A 415 -12.80 -8.71 9.00
CA ASP A 415 -11.92 -9.70 9.81
C ASP A 415 -12.14 -10.23 11.33
N ALA A 416 -11.53 -11.38 11.80
CA ALA A 416 -11.70 -12.09 13.15
C ALA A 416 -10.51 -13.01 13.79
N PRO A 417 -10.59 -13.67 15.02
CA PRO A 417 -9.52 -14.48 15.78
C PRO A 417 -9.94 -15.93 16.34
N LYS A 418 -9.50 -16.72 17.40
CA LYS A 418 -8.38 -16.91 18.43
C LYS A 418 -8.21 -18.42 18.98
N ALA A 419 -7.45 -18.75 20.08
CA ALA A 419 -6.99 -20.13 20.57
C ALA A 419 -6.61 -20.35 22.11
N THR A 420 -5.98 -21.50 22.57
CA THR A 420 -5.50 -21.86 23.99
C THR A 420 -4.33 -22.93 24.12
N ALA A 421 -3.74 -23.23 25.33
CA ALA A 421 -2.35 -23.80 25.56
C ALA A 421 -2.05 -24.87 26.71
N ALA A 422 -0.76 -25.13 27.09
CA ALA A 422 -0.24 -26.18 28.06
C ALA A 422 1.08 -25.80 28.88
N ALA A 423 1.87 -26.76 29.46
CA ALA A 423 2.75 -26.60 30.67
C ALA A 423 4.35 -26.68 30.57
N PRO A 424 5.18 -27.31 31.48
CA PRO A 424 6.33 -26.69 32.22
C PRO A 424 7.80 -27.00 31.77
N PRO A 425 8.87 -26.36 32.34
CA PRO A 425 10.14 -26.04 31.63
C PRO A 425 11.49 -26.72 32.04
N ARG A 426 12.63 -26.16 31.55
CA ARG A 426 14.06 -26.54 31.69
C ARG A 426 15.03 -25.32 31.54
N GLU A 427 16.34 -25.53 31.80
CA GLU A 427 17.45 -24.60 31.50
C GLU A 427 17.59 -24.19 30.02
N LEU A 428 18.31 -23.07 29.77
CA LEU A 428 18.49 -22.44 28.45
C LEU A 428 19.96 -22.47 27.97
N GLU A 429 20.19 -23.06 26.80
CA GLU A 429 21.47 -23.01 26.09
C GLU A 429 21.51 -21.88 25.03
N GLU A 430 20.40 -21.62 24.33
CA GLU A 430 20.28 -20.56 23.31
C GLU A 430 19.39 -19.39 23.76
N VAL A 431 19.77 -18.16 23.44
CA VAL A 431 18.93 -16.95 23.50
C VAL A 431 18.98 -16.23 22.15
N LYS A 432 17.81 -15.99 21.54
CA LYS A 432 17.67 -15.32 20.24
C LYS A 432 16.44 -14.41 20.21
N PRO A 433 16.40 -13.37 19.36
CA PRO A 433 15.22 -12.51 19.25
C PRO A 433 13.95 -13.31 18.97
N ARG A 434 12.87 -12.95 19.66
CA ARG A 434 11.61 -13.70 19.66
C ARG A 434 10.55 -12.92 18.89
N LEU A 435 10.69 -12.84 17.57
CA LEU A 435 9.75 -12.13 16.71
C LEU A 435 8.55 -13.04 16.37
N ARG A 436 7.33 -12.57 16.66
CA ARG A 436 6.05 -13.11 16.15
C ARG A 436 5.59 -12.36 14.90
N VAL A 437 6.07 -11.13 14.74
CA VAL A 437 5.77 -10.23 13.64
C VAL A 437 7.04 -9.47 13.25
N GLU A 438 7.13 -8.98 12.02
CA GLU A 438 8.16 -8.01 11.62
C GLU A 438 8.05 -6.74 12.49
N PRO A 439 9.14 -6.30 13.16
CA PRO A 439 9.04 -5.30 14.23
C PRO A 439 8.95 -3.87 13.68
N CYS A 440 7.74 -3.44 13.32
CA CYS A 440 7.44 -2.08 12.86
C CYS A 440 6.27 -1.48 13.66
N PRO A 441 6.41 -1.32 14.99
CA PRO A 441 5.31 -0.89 15.86
C PRO A 441 4.74 0.48 15.47
N SER A 442 5.56 1.45 15.04
CA SER A 442 5.04 2.75 14.56
C SER A 442 4.09 2.59 13.38
N TYR A 443 4.36 1.67 12.45
CA TYR A 443 3.45 1.38 11.34
C TYR A 443 2.14 0.76 11.85
N TYR A 444 2.20 -0.17 12.81
CA TYR A 444 0.99 -0.82 13.35
C TYR A 444 0.09 0.16 14.10
N VAL A 445 0.65 1.00 15.00
CA VAL A 445 -0.16 1.97 15.75
C VAL A 445 -0.68 3.10 14.87
N ARG A 446 0.09 3.59 13.90
CA ARG A 446 -0.41 4.59 12.92
C ARG A 446 -1.53 4.01 12.06
N THR A 447 -1.43 2.73 11.68
CA THR A 447 -2.48 2.03 10.92
C THR A 447 -3.74 1.81 11.77
N ALA A 448 -3.62 1.39 13.04
CA ALA A 448 -4.74 1.32 14.00
C ALA A 448 -5.43 2.68 14.21
N ARG A 449 -4.63 3.74 14.42
CA ARG A 449 -5.08 5.14 14.54
C ARG A 449 -5.84 5.59 13.27
N SER A 450 -5.48 5.09 12.09
CA SER A 450 -6.22 5.34 10.85
C SER A 450 -7.61 4.68 10.84
N TYR A 451 -7.76 3.46 11.35
CA TYR A 451 -9.07 2.79 11.48
C TYR A 451 -9.95 3.45 12.53
N ALA A 452 -9.37 3.90 13.64
CA ALA A 452 -10.10 4.70 14.63
C ALA A 452 -10.62 6.02 14.03
N PHE A 453 -9.83 6.71 13.20
CA PHE A 453 -10.30 7.87 12.43
C PHE A 453 -11.46 7.53 11.49
N LEU A 454 -11.32 6.46 10.68
CA LEU A 454 -12.36 6.03 9.75
C LEU A 454 -13.66 5.66 10.49
N GLN A 455 -13.56 4.92 11.59
CA GLN A 455 -14.71 4.50 12.40
C GLN A 455 -15.44 5.72 12.98
N ASN A 456 -14.71 6.68 13.54
CA ASN A 456 -15.31 7.90 14.08
C ASN A 456 -15.99 8.73 12.99
N PHE A 457 -15.37 8.89 11.82
CA PHE A 457 -15.95 9.58 10.67
C PHE A 457 -17.23 8.89 10.15
N LEU A 458 -17.20 7.58 9.94
CA LEU A 458 -18.35 6.84 9.42
C LEU A 458 -19.50 6.76 10.43
N THR A 459 -19.22 6.54 11.72
CA THR A 459 -20.25 6.54 12.77
C THR A 459 -20.88 7.94 12.93
N ALA A 460 -20.09 9.01 12.86
CA ALA A 460 -20.62 10.38 12.94
C ALA A 460 -21.44 10.78 11.71
N THR A 461 -21.14 10.25 10.53
CA THR A 461 -21.80 10.66 9.27
C THR A 461 -22.99 9.78 8.90
N LEU A 462 -22.90 8.45 9.16
CA LEU A 462 -23.94 7.48 8.77
C LEU A 462 -24.77 7.00 9.97
N GLY A 463 -24.22 7.04 11.18
CA GLY A 463 -24.78 6.41 12.37
C GLY A 463 -24.41 4.93 12.50
N GLU A 464 -24.18 4.48 13.73
CA GLU A 464 -23.76 3.10 14.04
C GLU A 464 -24.76 2.04 13.52
N GLU A 465 -26.06 2.28 13.71
CA GLU A 465 -27.11 1.38 13.23
C GLU A 465 -27.14 1.25 11.69
N THR A 466 -26.72 2.29 10.97
CA THR A 466 -26.60 2.22 9.50
C THR A 466 -25.41 1.34 9.12
N LEU A 467 -24.28 1.46 9.81
CA LEU A 467 -23.10 0.61 9.56
C LEU A 467 -23.39 -0.88 9.82
N LYS A 468 -24.24 -1.19 10.80
CA LYS A 468 -24.74 -2.56 11.05
C LYS A 468 -25.65 -3.13 9.96
N THR A 469 -26.07 -2.33 8.98
CA THR A 469 -26.87 -2.77 7.81
C THR A 469 -26.05 -2.87 6.52
N ILE A 470 -24.75 -2.56 6.58
CA ILE A 470 -23.84 -2.64 5.44
C ILE A 470 -22.83 -3.77 5.74
N HIS A 471 -22.49 -4.56 4.73
CA HIS A 471 -21.49 -5.62 4.81
C HIS A 471 -20.37 -5.33 3.81
N GLY A 472 -19.11 -5.67 4.14
CA GLY A 472 -18.03 -5.60 3.16
C GLY A 472 -18.32 -6.49 1.94
N LEU A 473 -17.80 -6.13 0.76
CA LEU A 473 -17.87 -6.97 -0.43
C LEU A 473 -16.53 -7.69 -0.69
N ARG A 474 -16.57 -8.83 -1.37
CA ARG A 474 -15.41 -9.49 -2.00
C ARG A 474 -15.80 -9.88 -3.43
N GLN A 475 -14.85 -10.40 -4.22
CA GLN A 475 -15.17 -10.98 -5.52
C GLN A 475 -16.19 -12.14 -5.43
N ALA A 476 -16.30 -12.80 -4.27
CA ALA A 476 -17.25 -13.87 -4.00
C ALA A 476 -18.66 -13.41 -3.53
N GLY A 477 -18.86 -12.11 -3.27
CA GLY A 477 -20.12 -11.56 -2.72
C GLY A 477 -19.93 -10.82 -1.39
N GLU A 478 -21.04 -10.59 -0.68
CA GLU A 478 -21.06 -9.93 0.64
C GLU A 478 -20.34 -10.75 1.73
N GLN A 479 -19.88 -10.06 2.76
CA GLN A 479 -19.33 -10.65 3.98
C GLN A 479 -20.41 -10.98 5.00
N LYS A 480 -20.07 -11.89 5.91
CA LYS A 480 -20.98 -12.37 6.96
C LYS A 480 -21.19 -11.35 8.07
N ASP A 481 -20.11 -10.67 8.47
CA ASP A 481 -20.10 -9.73 9.58
C ASP A 481 -20.35 -8.31 9.05
N ASP A 482 -20.85 -7.40 9.90
CA ASP A 482 -21.22 -6.05 9.48
C ASP A 482 -20.04 -5.08 9.47
N LEU A 483 -20.24 -3.93 8.84
CA LEU A 483 -19.21 -2.92 8.64
C LEU A 483 -18.62 -2.33 9.92
N ALA A 484 -19.42 -2.20 10.99
CA ALA A 484 -18.94 -1.71 12.26
C ALA A 484 -18.11 -2.79 12.98
N ALA A 485 -18.54 -4.06 12.89
CA ALA A 485 -17.80 -5.21 13.41
C ALA A 485 -16.45 -5.43 12.67
N GLU A 486 -16.45 -5.48 11.33
CA GLU A 486 -15.25 -5.61 10.50
C GLU A 486 -14.23 -4.49 10.83
N LEU A 487 -14.67 -3.22 10.82
CA LEU A 487 -13.79 -2.08 11.08
C LEU A 487 -13.23 -2.05 12.52
N ALA A 488 -14.04 -2.37 13.52
CA ALA A 488 -13.60 -2.44 14.91
C ALA A 488 -12.58 -3.57 15.13
N ALA A 489 -12.86 -4.77 14.60
CA ALA A 489 -12.02 -5.96 14.78
C ALA A 489 -10.59 -5.76 14.29
N GLN A 490 -10.36 -4.85 13.35
CA GLN A 490 -9.03 -4.58 12.81
C GLN A 490 -8.33 -3.34 13.34
N ARG A 491 -9.08 -2.29 13.70
CA ARG A 491 -8.56 -1.28 14.63
C ARG A 491 -7.90 -1.99 15.82
N ASP A 492 -8.61 -2.98 16.37
CA ASP A 492 -8.19 -3.74 17.55
C ASP A 492 -7.10 -4.77 17.24
N ARG A 493 -7.09 -5.40 16.06
CA ARG A 493 -5.96 -6.24 15.61
C ARG A 493 -4.69 -5.42 15.41
N PHE A 494 -4.75 -4.24 14.81
CA PHE A 494 -3.57 -3.41 14.60
C PHE A 494 -3.03 -2.81 15.91
N TYR A 495 -3.88 -2.48 16.88
CA TYR A 495 -3.43 -2.23 18.26
C TYR A 495 -2.82 -3.48 18.90
N GLY A 496 -3.40 -4.67 18.70
CA GLY A 496 -2.82 -5.93 19.16
C GLY A 496 -1.45 -6.23 18.55
N LEU A 497 -1.27 -5.98 17.25
CA LEU A 497 0.00 -6.13 16.52
C LEU A 497 1.05 -5.11 17.00
N TYR A 498 0.65 -3.88 17.31
CA TYR A 498 1.51 -2.90 17.99
C TYR A 498 2.01 -3.44 19.33
N LEU A 499 1.10 -3.85 20.22
CA LEU A 499 1.43 -4.36 21.55
C LEU A 499 2.36 -5.60 21.49
N ILE A 500 2.07 -6.54 20.58
CA ILE A 500 2.92 -7.71 20.28
C ILE A 500 4.30 -7.29 19.79
N SER A 501 4.37 -6.38 18.82
CA SER A 501 5.63 -5.89 18.25
C SER A 501 6.47 -5.10 19.25
N CYS A 502 5.83 -4.38 20.19
CA CYS A 502 6.51 -3.68 21.27
C CYS A 502 7.12 -4.68 22.27
N GLU A 503 6.36 -5.69 22.71
CA GLU A 503 6.87 -6.75 23.58
C GLU A 503 8.02 -7.53 22.92
N ASP A 504 7.88 -7.88 21.63
CA ASP A 504 8.86 -8.65 20.86
C ASP A 504 10.26 -8.01 20.84
N ILE A 505 10.34 -6.67 20.96
CA ILE A 505 11.61 -5.91 20.98
C ILE A 505 11.92 -5.26 22.34
N GLY A 506 11.04 -5.39 23.34
CA GLY A 506 11.17 -4.68 24.63
C GLY A 506 10.99 -3.17 24.54
N HIS A 507 10.07 -2.70 23.71
CA HIS A 507 9.62 -1.30 23.68
C HIS A 507 8.40 -1.11 24.58
N LYS A 508 8.21 0.11 25.09
CA LYS A 508 7.07 0.49 25.93
C LYS A 508 5.96 1.06 25.05
N PRO A 509 4.74 0.51 25.03
CA PRO A 509 3.66 1.05 24.21
C PRO A 509 3.29 2.50 24.62
N GLU A 510 3.17 3.40 23.63
CA GLU A 510 2.75 4.80 23.79
C GLU A 510 1.33 5.01 23.24
N LEU A 511 0.37 4.40 23.93
CA LEU A 511 -1.07 4.64 23.73
C LEU A 511 -1.52 5.85 24.57
N LYS A 512 -2.45 6.64 24.04
CA LYS A 512 -3.09 7.75 24.78
C LYS A 512 -4.17 7.22 25.71
N GLU A 513 -4.46 7.97 26.77
CA GLU A 513 -5.58 7.68 27.66
C GLU A 513 -6.90 7.56 26.88
N GLY A 514 -7.60 6.44 27.03
CA GLY A 514 -8.85 6.14 26.30
C GLY A 514 -8.70 5.80 24.81
N GLU A 515 -7.48 5.66 24.27
CA GLU A 515 -7.26 5.31 22.85
C GLU A 515 -7.67 3.87 22.51
N VAL A 516 -7.54 2.97 23.48
CA VAL A 516 -7.94 1.56 23.40
C VAL A 516 -8.75 1.24 24.66
N ALA A 517 -9.90 0.57 24.50
CA ALA A 517 -10.80 0.27 25.62
C ALA A 517 -10.34 -0.93 26.46
N ASP A 518 -9.68 -1.92 25.83
CA ASP A 518 -9.09 -3.11 26.46
C ASP A 518 -7.87 -3.53 25.62
N ASP A 519 -6.68 -3.10 26.03
CA ASP A 519 -5.41 -3.37 25.36
C ASP A 519 -5.02 -4.85 25.44
N GLU A 520 -5.29 -5.46 26.58
CA GLU A 520 -5.13 -6.89 26.83
C GLU A 520 -6.00 -7.73 25.88
N ALA A 521 -7.24 -7.32 25.59
CA ALA A 521 -8.10 -7.95 24.58
C ALA A 521 -7.60 -7.73 23.15
N CYS A 522 -7.07 -6.56 22.81
CA CYS A 522 -6.44 -6.32 21.50
C CYS A 522 -5.23 -7.24 21.27
N TYR A 523 -4.31 -7.30 22.24
CA TYR A 523 -3.18 -8.24 22.26
C TYR A 523 -3.69 -9.69 22.16
N LYS A 524 -4.65 -10.06 23.02
CA LYS A 524 -5.31 -11.37 23.01
C LYS A 524 -6.25 -11.59 21.81
N SER A 525 -6.37 -10.68 20.86
CA SER A 525 -7.00 -10.93 19.56
C SER A 525 -5.93 -11.26 18.52
N ALA A 526 -5.01 -10.32 18.31
CA ALA A 526 -3.96 -10.42 17.30
C ALA A 526 -3.07 -11.68 17.46
N GLU A 527 -2.71 -12.08 18.68
CA GLU A 527 -1.79 -13.19 18.96
C GLU A 527 -2.23 -14.54 18.34
N ALA A 528 -3.52 -14.86 18.34
CA ALA A 528 -4.03 -16.10 17.70
C ALA A 528 -5.04 -15.85 16.58
N TRP A 529 -5.04 -14.63 16.04
CA TRP A 529 -5.13 -14.46 14.61
C TRP A 529 -3.79 -14.85 13.94
N LEU A 530 -2.64 -14.35 14.45
CA LEU A 530 -1.30 -14.74 13.98
C LEU A 530 -1.06 -16.27 14.07
N ALA A 531 -1.48 -16.93 15.15
CA ALA A 531 -1.40 -18.38 15.27
C ALA A 531 -2.30 -19.18 14.29
N LYS A 532 -3.15 -18.51 13.50
CA LYS A 532 -4.00 -19.08 12.44
C LYS A 532 -3.70 -18.48 11.05
N LEU A 533 -2.61 -17.75 10.90
CA LEU A 533 -2.30 -16.95 9.71
C LEU A 533 -2.18 -17.77 8.41
N ALA A 534 -1.90 -19.08 8.50
CA ALA A 534 -1.91 -19.97 7.34
C ALA A 534 -3.34 -20.31 6.84
N ASP A 535 -4.33 -20.36 7.74
CA ASP A 535 -5.72 -20.71 7.43
C ASP A 535 -6.53 -19.52 6.91
N GLU A 536 -6.12 -18.31 7.29
CA GLU A 536 -6.59 -17.01 6.82
C GLU A 536 -7.07 -17.02 5.34
N PRO A 537 -8.39 -16.91 5.08
CA PRO A 537 -8.94 -16.90 3.73
C PRO A 537 -8.37 -15.79 2.85
N ASP A 538 -8.24 -14.58 3.37
CA ASP A 538 -7.96 -13.40 2.55
C ASP A 538 -6.51 -13.30 2.09
N LEU A 539 -5.59 -14.00 2.76
CA LEU A 539 -4.23 -14.17 2.25
C LEU A 539 -4.19 -15.10 1.02
N ALA A 540 -5.28 -15.83 0.69
CA ALA A 540 -5.38 -16.60 -0.55
C ALA A 540 -5.55 -15.72 -1.80
N GLU A 541 -6.05 -14.50 -1.64
CA GLU A 541 -6.36 -13.60 -2.77
C GLU A 541 -5.13 -13.19 -3.55
N ASP A 542 -5.28 -13.16 -4.87
CA ASP A 542 -4.20 -12.88 -5.80
C ASP A 542 -3.90 -11.37 -5.85
N THR A 543 -2.73 -11.00 -5.32
CA THR A 543 -2.31 -9.62 -5.07
C THR A 543 -1.70 -8.92 -6.29
N ARG A 544 -1.77 -9.53 -7.49
CA ARG A 544 -1.16 -8.97 -8.71
C ARG A 544 -2.04 -7.84 -9.27
N VAL A 545 -1.46 -6.65 -9.42
CA VAL A 545 -2.17 -5.42 -9.81
C VAL A 545 -1.26 -4.47 -10.61
N ALA A 546 -1.83 -3.74 -11.57
CA ALA A 546 -1.24 -2.57 -12.19
C ALA A 546 -2.13 -1.33 -11.96
N VAL A 547 -1.52 -0.17 -11.71
CA VAL A 547 -2.21 1.10 -11.46
C VAL A 547 -1.60 2.21 -12.33
N PRO A 548 -2.39 2.96 -13.13
CA PRO A 548 -1.87 4.12 -13.85
C PRO A 548 -1.48 5.26 -12.89
N ILE A 549 -0.25 5.77 -13.05
CA ILE A 549 0.30 6.87 -12.23
C ILE A 549 0.42 8.18 -13.01
N TYR A 550 0.65 8.07 -14.33
CA TYR A 550 0.76 9.18 -15.27
C TYR A 550 0.23 8.71 -16.63
N ILE A 551 -0.42 9.59 -17.37
CA ILE A 551 -1.04 9.31 -18.67
C ILE A 551 -0.57 10.39 -19.64
N ASP A 552 -0.02 10.00 -20.78
CA ASP A 552 0.42 10.91 -21.83
C ASP A 552 -0.49 10.77 -23.07
N PRO A 553 -1.52 11.63 -23.22
CA PRO A 553 -2.44 11.53 -24.36
C PRO A 553 -1.78 11.88 -25.69
N PHE A 554 -0.62 12.57 -25.70
CA PHE A 554 0.09 12.97 -26.91
C PHE A 554 1.00 11.85 -27.43
N LYS A 555 1.78 11.21 -26.54
CA LYS A 555 2.54 9.98 -26.83
C LYS A 555 1.63 8.76 -26.99
N LYS A 556 0.39 8.82 -26.48
CA LYS A 556 -0.53 7.69 -26.28
C LYS A 556 0.05 6.57 -25.39
N SER A 557 0.99 6.92 -24.52
CA SER A 557 1.54 6.02 -23.49
C SER A 557 0.92 6.32 -22.13
N MET A 558 1.05 5.37 -21.21
CA MET A 558 0.84 5.62 -19.78
C MET A 558 1.95 4.96 -18.98
N ARG A 559 2.15 5.43 -17.76
CA ARG A 559 3.02 4.78 -16.80
C ARG A 559 2.21 4.05 -15.74
N LEU A 560 2.65 2.83 -15.44
CA LEU A 560 2.05 1.93 -14.46
C LEU A 560 3.01 1.74 -13.29
N TRP A 561 2.46 1.70 -12.07
CA TRP A 561 3.06 0.98 -10.95
C TRP A 561 2.41 -0.40 -10.86
N VAL A 562 3.22 -1.44 -10.67
CA VAL A 562 2.78 -2.84 -10.80
C VAL A 562 3.33 -3.69 -9.66
N THR A 563 2.45 -4.43 -8.98
CA THR A 563 2.81 -5.57 -8.13
C THR A 563 2.72 -6.83 -8.97
N LEU A 564 3.86 -7.47 -9.22
CA LEU A 564 4.00 -8.61 -10.14
C LEU A 564 3.65 -9.95 -9.49
N GLY A 565 3.68 -9.98 -8.15
CA GLY A 565 3.51 -11.14 -7.29
C GLY A 565 4.32 -10.96 -6.01
N LEU A 566 4.53 -12.05 -5.28
CA LEU A 566 5.29 -12.09 -4.04
C LEU A 566 6.52 -12.98 -4.20
N ARG A 567 7.68 -12.53 -3.74
CA ARG A 567 8.85 -13.39 -3.53
C ARG A 567 9.04 -13.67 -2.05
N LEU A 568 9.84 -14.69 -1.73
CA LEU A 568 10.31 -14.94 -0.38
C LEU A 568 11.65 -14.25 -0.16
N THR A 569 11.90 -13.79 1.06
CA THR A 569 13.11 -13.05 1.42
C THR A 569 13.54 -13.46 2.83
N LYS A 570 14.85 -13.55 3.05
CA LYS A 570 15.42 -13.83 4.37
C LYS A 570 15.36 -12.59 5.25
N LEU A 571 15.00 -12.77 6.51
CA LEU A 571 15.10 -11.77 7.56
C LEU A 571 15.86 -12.39 8.74
N ASP A 572 17.06 -11.89 8.98
CA ASP A 572 17.89 -12.29 10.12
C ASP A 572 17.75 -11.24 11.23
N ALA A 573 17.40 -11.69 12.44
CA ALA A 573 17.32 -10.85 13.64
C ALA A 573 18.29 -11.36 14.70
N ARG A 574 19.18 -10.50 15.22
CA ARG A 574 20.14 -10.86 16.28
C ARG A 574 20.30 -9.76 17.33
N PHE A 575 20.62 -10.12 18.56
CA PHE A 575 20.96 -9.13 19.59
C PHE A 575 22.35 -8.55 19.33
N VAL A 576 22.44 -7.22 19.20
CA VAL A 576 23.71 -6.46 19.18
C VAL A 576 23.94 -5.66 20.45
N ARG A 577 22.91 -5.52 21.29
CA ARG A 577 23.02 -5.22 22.73
C ARG A 577 22.15 -6.23 23.47
N SER A 578 22.75 -6.91 24.45
CA SER A 578 22.19 -8.10 25.09
C SER A 578 20.88 -7.83 25.84
N PRO A 579 19.94 -8.80 25.89
CA PRO A 579 18.85 -8.79 26.85
C PRO A 579 19.33 -9.18 28.26
N ARG A 580 18.46 -9.02 29.26
CA ARG A 580 18.70 -9.52 30.62
C ARG A 580 17.76 -10.68 30.97
N LEU A 581 18.27 -11.65 31.73
CA LEU A 581 17.52 -12.79 32.26
C LEU A 581 17.45 -12.74 33.80
N LYS A 582 16.38 -13.31 34.35
CA LYS A 582 16.31 -13.78 35.75
C LYS A 582 15.42 -15.03 35.85
N PRO A 583 15.50 -15.81 36.94
CA PRO A 583 14.59 -16.93 37.17
C PRO A 583 13.11 -16.52 37.10
N ALA A 584 12.26 -17.42 36.60
CA ALA A 584 10.82 -17.18 36.51
C ALA A 584 10.13 -17.19 37.88
N GLU A 585 10.66 -17.94 38.83
CA GLU A 585 10.22 -18.06 40.22
C GLU A 585 11.36 -17.71 41.19
N GLY A 586 11.01 -17.24 42.39
CA GLY A 586 11.96 -16.86 43.44
C GLY A 586 12.54 -15.44 43.32
N GLU A 587 13.43 -15.10 44.25
CA GLU A 587 14.21 -13.86 44.20
C GLU A 587 15.45 -14.04 43.33
N GLY A 588 15.73 -13.05 42.46
CA GLY A 588 16.89 -13.10 41.57
C GLY A 588 17.10 -11.79 40.82
N GLU A 589 18.36 -11.36 40.73
CA GLU A 589 18.76 -10.16 40.00
C GLU A 589 18.73 -10.36 38.48
N TRP A 590 18.49 -9.26 37.75
CA TRP A 590 18.54 -9.23 36.29
C TRP A 590 20.00 -9.24 35.78
N LYS A 591 20.44 -10.38 35.25
CA LYS A 591 21.79 -10.57 34.70
C LYS A 591 21.79 -10.41 33.19
N GLU A 592 22.81 -9.79 32.63
CA GLU A 592 23.02 -9.73 31.18
C GLU A 592 23.26 -11.14 30.61
N VAL A 593 22.75 -11.43 29.41
CA VAL A 593 23.04 -12.68 28.70
C VAL A 593 24.45 -12.65 28.12
N GLU A 594 25.27 -13.62 28.50
CA GLU A 594 26.62 -13.80 27.98
C GLU A 594 26.60 -13.96 26.44
N GLY A 595 27.44 -13.20 25.73
CA GLY A 595 27.37 -13.05 24.27
C GLY A 595 27.49 -14.33 23.46
N TRP A 596 28.10 -15.40 24.00
CA TRP A 596 28.19 -16.70 23.33
C TRP A 596 26.86 -17.48 23.31
N LYS A 597 25.87 -17.07 24.12
CA LYS A 597 24.49 -17.59 24.11
C LYS A 597 23.57 -16.79 23.19
N LEU A 598 24.07 -15.76 22.49
CA LEU A 598 23.26 -14.92 21.61
C LEU A 598 23.30 -15.46 20.18
N HIS A 599 22.17 -15.96 19.70
CA HIS A 599 22.03 -16.54 18.35
C HIS A 599 21.12 -15.68 17.46
N THR A 600 21.32 -15.79 16.14
CA THR A 600 20.42 -15.21 15.14
C THR A 600 19.11 -16.01 15.09
N ALA A 601 17.98 -15.31 15.05
CA ALA A 601 16.71 -15.84 14.60
C ALA A 601 16.55 -15.54 13.10
N SER A 602 16.67 -16.57 12.26
CA SER A 602 16.45 -16.47 10.82
C SER A 602 15.01 -16.82 10.46
N HIS A 603 14.38 -15.97 9.67
CA HIS A 603 13.00 -16.10 9.21
C HIS A 603 12.91 -15.99 7.69
N LEU A 604 11.84 -16.53 7.09
CA LEU A 604 11.39 -16.09 5.78
C LEU A 604 10.20 -15.15 5.89
N ILE A 605 10.20 -14.13 5.04
CA ILE A 605 9.13 -13.15 4.88
C ILE A 605 8.66 -13.10 3.43
N ALA A 606 7.34 -13.07 3.22
CA ALA A 606 6.76 -12.77 1.93
C ALA A 606 6.82 -11.25 1.68
N VAL A 607 7.36 -10.83 0.54
CA VAL A 607 7.47 -9.42 0.14
C VAL A 607 7.03 -9.23 -1.32
N ASP A 608 6.49 -8.06 -1.61
CA ASP A 608 5.96 -7.72 -2.93
C ASP A 608 7.05 -7.39 -3.94
N GLU A 609 6.92 -7.95 -5.15
CA GLU A 609 7.81 -7.62 -6.26
C GLU A 609 7.22 -6.49 -7.10
N PHE A 610 7.81 -5.30 -6.97
CA PHE A 610 7.34 -4.05 -7.56
C PHE A 610 8.08 -3.67 -8.86
N ALA A 611 7.35 -3.09 -9.83
CA ALA A 611 7.92 -2.42 -10.99
C ALA A 611 7.20 -1.10 -11.34
N GLU A 612 7.96 -0.12 -11.83
CA GLU A 612 7.43 1.04 -12.58
C GLU A 612 7.72 0.79 -14.07
N VAL A 613 6.71 0.85 -14.94
CA VAL A 613 6.83 0.55 -16.38
C VAL A 613 5.99 1.52 -17.22
N GLU A 614 6.53 2.00 -18.33
CA GLU A 614 5.78 2.77 -19.32
C GLU A 614 5.28 1.83 -20.43
N VAL A 615 4.00 1.94 -20.79
CA VAL A 615 3.32 1.07 -21.75
C VAL A 615 2.76 1.87 -22.93
N PRO A 616 2.84 1.36 -24.18
CA PRO A 616 2.55 2.12 -25.40
C PRO A 616 1.04 2.18 -25.74
N THR A 617 0.19 2.41 -24.74
CA THR A 617 -1.26 2.43 -24.89
C THR A 617 -1.95 3.23 -23.79
N LEU A 618 -3.19 3.67 -24.06
CA LEU A 618 -4.10 4.33 -23.13
C LEU A 618 -5.11 3.36 -22.48
N SER A 619 -4.95 2.05 -22.63
CA SER A 619 -5.76 1.04 -21.93
C SER A 619 -4.88 0.30 -20.90
N PRO A 620 -5.14 0.39 -19.58
CA PRO A 620 -4.35 -0.34 -18.59
C PRO A 620 -4.75 -1.83 -18.58
N PRO A 621 -3.86 -2.76 -18.20
CA PRO A 621 -4.26 -4.13 -17.90
C PRO A 621 -5.14 -4.16 -16.64
N ASN A 622 -6.24 -4.91 -16.67
CA ASN A 622 -7.04 -5.24 -15.50
C ASN A 622 -6.39 -6.40 -14.71
N ARG A 623 -6.96 -6.79 -13.57
CA ARG A 623 -6.42 -7.87 -12.73
C ARG A 623 -6.32 -9.21 -13.48
N GLU A 624 -7.30 -9.59 -14.31
CA GLU A 624 -7.29 -10.86 -15.04
C GLU A 624 -6.22 -10.89 -16.16
N GLU A 625 -6.15 -9.83 -16.96
CA GLU A 625 -5.15 -9.63 -18.01
C GLU A 625 -3.72 -9.68 -17.44
N LEU A 626 -3.47 -8.98 -16.32
CA LEU A 626 -2.16 -9.00 -15.64
C LEU A 626 -1.86 -10.36 -15.01
N ARG A 627 -2.83 -11.01 -14.34
CA ARG A 627 -2.65 -12.34 -13.75
C ARG A 627 -2.24 -13.35 -14.82
N LYS A 628 -2.95 -13.38 -15.95
CA LYS A 628 -2.61 -14.18 -17.14
C LYS A 628 -1.20 -13.88 -17.67
N LEU A 629 -0.79 -12.61 -17.72
CA LEU A 629 0.56 -12.24 -18.16
C LEU A 629 1.65 -12.73 -17.18
N CYS A 630 1.48 -12.50 -15.88
CA CYS A 630 2.39 -13.03 -14.84
C CYS A 630 2.37 -14.57 -14.79
N ASP A 631 1.27 -15.21 -15.20
CA ASP A 631 1.21 -16.66 -15.27
C ASP A 631 1.92 -17.24 -16.49
N GLN A 632 1.98 -16.50 -17.61
CA GLN A 632 2.81 -16.80 -18.76
C GLN A 632 4.30 -16.48 -18.53
N HIS A 633 4.63 -15.40 -17.82
CA HIS A 633 5.99 -14.91 -17.61
C HIS A 633 6.39 -14.96 -16.13
N LYS A 634 7.14 -16.00 -15.73
CA LYS A 634 7.48 -16.25 -14.31
C LYS A 634 8.62 -15.41 -13.71
N THR A 635 9.19 -14.43 -14.42
CA THR A 635 10.26 -13.55 -13.89
C THR A 635 9.95 -12.08 -14.17
N LYS A 636 10.43 -11.20 -13.28
CA LYS A 636 10.18 -9.76 -13.32
C LYS A 636 10.49 -9.14 -14.67
N GLU A 637 11.65 -9.47 -15.22
CA GLU A 637 12.21 -8.91 -16.45
C GLU A 637 11.28 -9.19 -17.62
N LYS A 638 10.79 -10.45 -17.71
CA LYS A 638 9.92 -10.92 -18.79
C LYS A 638 8.51 -10.34 -18.71
N ILE A 639 7.99 -10.10 -17.50
CA ILE A 639 6.69 -9.41 -17.33
C ILE A 639 6.83 -7.94 -17.72
N VAL A 640 7.88 -7.26 -17.24
CA VAL A 640 8.15 -5.84 -17.57
C VAL A 640 8.41 -5.64 -19.07
N GLU A 641 9.15 -6.54 -19.72
CA GLU A 641 9.36 -6.54 -21.18
C GLU A 641 8.02 -6.66 -21.93
N ALA A 642 7.14 -7.57 -21.51
CA ALA A 642 5.85 -7.76 -22.15
C ALA A 642 4.89 -6.57 -21.94
N LEU A 643 4.85 -6.00 -20.73
CA LEU A 643 4.11 -4.77 -20.42
C LEU A 643 4.62 -3.58 -21.27
N ALA A 644 5.93 -3.37 -21.32
CA ALA A 644 6.55 -2.32 -22.14
C ALA A 644 6.32 -2.54 -23.66
N ALA A 645 6.12 -3.78 -24.08
CA ALA A 645 5.73 -4.12 -25.45
C ALA A 645 4.20 -4.07 -25.71
N GLY A 646 3.40 -3.68 -24.71
CA GLY A 646 1.93 -3.54 -24.84
C GLY A 646 1.17 -4.86 -24.92
N LYS A 647 1.63 -5.91 -24.24
CA LYS A 647 1.09 -7.30 -24.34
C LYS A 647 0.57 -7.83 -23.01
N TRP A 648 -0.69 -8.25 -22.98
CA TRP A 648 -1.38 -8.97 -21.88
C TRP A 648 -2.59 -9.75 -22.43
#